data_AF-A0A832DVP6-F1
#
_entry.id   AF-A0A832DVP6-F1
#
_cell.length_a   1.000
_cell.length_b   1.000
_cell.length_c   1.000
_cell.angle_alpha   90.00
_cell.angle_beta   90.00
_cell.angle_gamma   90.00
#
_symmetry.space_group_name_H-M   'P 1'
#
loop_
_entity.id
_entity.type
_entity.pdbx_description
1 polymer ?
#
loop_
_entity_poly.entity_id
_entity_poly.type
_entity_poly.pdbx_seq_one_letter_code
_entity_poly.pdbx_strand_id
1 'polypeptide(L)'
;MVQAISPLSRVLIAALASATLGAGFAAPSLAAPANPAAATNAAVPAPDAVLAVLNRANAAQIQAMRAEPIPVSTGGAVREMSSNWVSATYYVGAARLARVTNDKDTLIFLSEAAEHYNYGLRGSRSPKLMLNADEWAIGDLYEELYARRVQPGVIMPLRQRLDWSIPHLTRTPIPQHLVWWWSDALFMGPPVLARMSVLTGDKAYLDAMDKQWWRTFARLYDPDESLYFRDERFIERRDDKGRKLFWSRGNGWVMAGMARVLESMPADYGSRQRYVSTFQAMARRVAGLQRADGLWASSLMQPDLFPEAETSGSAFFVYALAWGINHGVLDRATYLPHVTKGWAALEAQVLPNGMIGAVQKTGDQPVPTASTDIGPYGTGAFLLAGLEVMNLGKPSTALPMAEPAQDAPEFIVATTPTPALPRTVQGSSEEIARHAVEMKAVAALAYDPLIEGPGLSPATVPPAAPGQPIPPKMIYRMAPPPAGQDKPRATVRYAPERLDDILWENDRTAHRIYGPALEAAEPPSTSGIDAWGKSVRYPFMTRQLRTGDQHAYHGEGIDYYNVGTFRGAGGLGVWDSGKLWVSRNWKSYKILKDGPDAASFKVDYAPWQVGAPETKNGRKVWESRTFTLPTGTNFTRLVSTFQSDRKGPLTVAVGITKKPTAKSPGTLDVDKAKGVITFWDVTDPDKGTMGLALLVDPGQIVDVVETDSDWLVLLKVDPGKPFVYYMGAAWDKGLDFHSKAEWEAYVQAQKPSFAPAK
;
A
#
# COMPACT_ATOMS: atom_id res chain seq x y z
N MET A 1 -20.41 1.33 -47.77
CA MET A 1 -20.94 0.10 -48.41
C MET A 1 -19.89 -1.00 -48.27
N VAL A 2 -20.33 -2.22 -47.91
CA VAL A 2 -19.91 -3.57 -48.40
C VAL A 2 -18.55 -3.64 -49.14
N GLN A 3 -17.57 -4.52 -48.82
CA GLN A 3 -17.67 -5.98 -48.56
C GLN A 3 -16.52 -6.54 -47.69
N ALA A 4 -16.58 -7.82 -47.29
CA ALA A 4 -15.68 -8.47 -46.32
C ALA A 4 -15.04 -9.78 -46.82
N ILE A 5 -13.96 -10.25 -46.18
CA ILE A 5 -13.38 -11.62 -46.29
C ILE A 5 -12.90 -12.11 -44.91
N SER A 6 -13.03 -13.41 -44.63
CA SER A 6 -12.54 -14.11 -43.41
C SER A 6 -12.02 -15.54 -43.74
N PRO A 7 -11.40 -16.29 -42.81
CA PRO A 7 -10.35 -17.28 -43.14
C PRO A 7 -10.75 -18.77 -43.30
N LEU A 8 -9.86 -19.54 -43.96
CA LEU A 8 -9.75 -21.01 -44.00
C LEU A 8 -9.02 -21.56 -42.74
N SER A 9 -9.12 -22.81 -42.25
CA SER A 9 -10.02 -23.98 -42.50
C SER A 9 -9.85 -25.03 -41.36
N ARG A 10 -10.77 -26.00 -41.23
CA ARG A 10 -10.68 -27.21 -40.35
C ARG A 10 -11.37 -28.43 -41.03
N VAL A 11 -11.26 -29.64 -40.42
CA VAL A 11 -12.11 -30.88 -40.58
C VAL A 11 -11.62 -31.90 -41.66
N LEU A 12 -10.98 -33.05 -41.31
CA LEU A 12 -11.49 -34.46 -41.09
C LEU A 12 -11.76 -35.31 -42.39
N ILE A 13 -11.67 -36.66 -42.48
CA ILE A 13 -11.02 -37.77 -41.70
C ILE A 13 -11.01 -39.12 -42.51
N ALA A 14 -10.30 -40.17 -42.04
CA ALA A 14 -10.35 -41.61 -42.47
C ALA A 14 -9.75 -42.02 -43.85
N ALA A 15 -9.31 -43.28 -44.13
CA ALA A 15 -9.29 -44.54 -43.35
C ALA A 15 -8.22 -45.59 -43.83
N LEU A 16 -7.90 -46.55 -42.94
CA LEU A 16 -7.43 -47.95 -43.16
C LEU A 16 -6.24 -48.29 -44.12
N ALA A 17 -5.16 -48.85 -43.55
CA ALA A 17 -4.66 -50.22 -43.86
C ALA A 17 -3.57 -50.67 -42.85
N SER A 18 -3.45 -51.99 -42.62
CA SER A 18 -2.65 -52.60 -41.55
C SER A 18 -1.24 -53.04 -41.97
N ALA A 19 -0.24 -52.91 -41.08
CA ALA A 19 0.92 -53.80 -41.01
C ALA A 19 1.59 -53.74 -39.62
N THR A 20 2.11 -54.88 -39.14
CA THR A 20 2.60 -55.10 -37.77
C THR A 20 4.13 -55.11 -37.65
N LEU A 21 4.67 -54.63 -36.50
CA LEU A 21 5.76 -55.21 -35.66
C LEU A 21 6.67 -54.13 -35.04
N GLY A 22 7.02 -54.27 -33.75
CA GLY A 22 8.11 -53.49 -33.13
C GLY A 22 7.89 -53.04 -31.68
N ALA A 23 8.10 -53.96 -30.74
CA ALA A 23 8.13 -53.78 -29.27
C ALA A 23 8.21 -52.34 -28.70
N GLY A 24 7.14 -51.91 -28.01
CA GLY A 24 7.16 -50.76 -27.11
C GLY A 24 7.39 -51.18 -25.66
N PHE A 25 8.37 -50.59 -24.98
CA PHE A 25 8.52 -50.70 -23.52
C PHE A 25 7.38 -49.95 -22.83
N ALA A 26 6.47 -50.69 -22.19
CA ALA A 26 5.49 -50.10 -21.29
C ALA A 26 6.17 -49.72 -19.98
N ALA A 27 6.24 -48.43 -19.67
CA ALA A 27 6.59 -47.97 -18.32
C ALA A 27 5.45 -48.38 -17.36
N PRO A 28 5.75 -48.99 -16.20
CA PRO A 28 4.72 -49.40 -15.26
C PRO A 28 4.04 -48.16 -14.66
N SER A 29 2.71 -48.15 -14.65
CA SER A 29 1.95 -47.17 -13.89
C SER A 29 2.21 -47.40 -12.39
N LEU A 30 2.99 -46.52 -11.76
CA LEU A 30 3.11 -46.49 -10.31
C LEU A 30 1.76 -46.09 -9.70
N ALA A 31 1.00 -47.09 -9.25
CA ALA A 31 -0.08 -46.87 -8.31
C ALA A 31 0.49 -46.18 -7.06
N ALA A 32 -0.20 -45.17 -6.54
CA ALA A 32 0.20 -44.51 -5.30
C ALA A 32 0.31 -45.55 -4.18
N PRO A 33 1.41 -45.57 -3.39
CA PRO A 33 1.54 -46.51 -2.28
C PRO A 33 0.44 -46.25 -1.25
N ALA A 34 -0.13 -47.33 -0.70
CA ALA A 34 -1.12 -47.24 0.36
C ALA A 34 -0.53 -46.53 1.60
N ASN A 35 -1.37 -45.76 2.30
CA ASN A 35 -0.98 -45.07 3.54
C ASN A 35 -0.30 -46.05 4.52
N PRO A 36 0.90 -45.73 5.04
CA PRO A 36 1.49 -46.48 6.13
C PRO A 36 0.55 -46.47 7.34
N ALA A 37 0.45 -47.61 8.03
CA ALA A 37 -0.30 -47.69 9.28
C ALA A 37 0.25 -46.70 10.31
N ALA A 38 -0.63 -46.12 11.12
CA ALA A 38 -0.29 -45.05 12.06
C ALA A 38 0.91 -45.40 12.95
N ALA A 39 1.94 -44.54 12.93
CA ALA A 39 3.09 -44.64 13.81
C ALA A 39 2.64 -44.42 15.27
N THR A 40 2.58 -45.52 16.04
CA THR A 40 1.92 -45.59 17.35
C THR A 40 2.84 -45.34 18.54
N ASN A 41 4.06 -44.83 18.32
CA ASN A 41 4.93 -44.28 19.38
C ASN A 41 5.91 -43.27 18.79
N ALA A 42 5.57 -41.99 18.83
CA ALA A 42 6.45 -40.91 18.42
C ALA A 42 7.36 -40.49 19.59
N ALA A 43 8.52 -41.15 19.70
CA ALA A 43 9.61 -40.71 20.57
C ALA A 43 10.06 -39.28 20.21
N VAL A 44 10.71 -38.58 21.14
CA VAL A 44 11.32 -37.28 20.83
C VAL A 44 12.37 -37.49 19.74
N PRO A 45 12.28 -36.82 18.58
CA PRO A 45 13.23 -37.02 17.49
C PRO A 45 14.62 -36.51 17.87
N ALA A 46 15.66 -37.12 17.29
CA ALA A 46 17.03 -36.72 17.55
C ALA A 46 17.28 -35.28 17.03
N PRO A 47 17.88 -34.37 17.83
CA PRO A 47 18.10 -32.98 17.45
C PRO A 47 18.77 -32.81 16.07
N ASP A 48 19.80 -33.59 15.78
CA ASP A 48 20.55 -33.51 14.52
C ASP A 48 19.73 -33.96 13.30
N ALA A 49 18.80 -34.90 13.49
CA ALA A 49 17.90 -35.36 12.43
C ALA A 49 16.86 -34.28 12.08
N VAL A 50 16.29 -33.62 13.11
CA VAL A 50 15.41 -32.46 12.92
C VAL A 50 16.17 -31.34 12.20
N LEU A 51 17.37 -31.01 12.67
CA LEU A 51 18.20 -29.95 12.07
C LEU A 51 18.55 -30.24 10.60
N ALA A 52 18.84 -31.49 10.24
CA ALA A 52 19.08 -31.88 8.85
C ALA A 52 17.86 -31.64 7.94
N VAL A 53 16.65 -31.93 8.43
CA VAL A 53 15.40 -31.66 7.69
C VAL A 53 15.14 -30.16 7.58
N LEU A 54 15.38 -29.39 8.66
CA LEU A 54 15.26 -27.93 8.65
C LEU A 54 16.21 -27.27 7.65
N ASN A 55 17.49 -27.65 7.66
CA ASN A 55 18.48 -27.11 6.73
C ASN A 55 18.12 -27.43 5.27
N ARG A 56 17.61 -28.64 4.99
CA ARG A 56 17.14 -29.02 3.65
C ARG A 56 15.94 -28.19 3.19
N ALA A 57 14.95 -27.97 4.07
CA ALA A 57 13.77 -27.16 3.76
C ALA A 57 14.11 -25.68 3.57
N ASN A 58 14.99 -25.14 4.41
CA ASN A 58 15.51 -23.79 4.30
C ASN A 58 16.28 -23.59 2.97
N ALA A 59 17.23 -24.46 2.65
CA ALA A 59 17.99 -24.38 1.40
C ALA A 59 17.09 -24.45 0.15
N ALA A 60 16.10 -25.35 0.14
CA ALA A 60 15.12 -25.45 -0.94
C ALA A 60 14.30 -24.16 -1.11
N GLN A 61 13.89 -23.53 0.00
CA GLN A 61 13.10 -22.30 0.00
C GLN A 61 13.92 -21.07 -0.42
N ILE A 62 15.18 -20.95 0.01
CA ILE A 62 16.13 -19.93 -0.50
C ILE A 62 16.31 -20.11 -2.01
N GLN A 63 16.55 -21.34 -2.47
CA GLN A 63 16.75 -21.63 -3.90
C GLN A 63 15.51 -21.25 -4.71
N ALA A 64 14.30 -21.60 -4.24
CA ALA A 64 13.06 -21.24 -4.90
C ALA A 64 12.84 -19.71 -4.95
N MET A 65 13.05 -18.99 -3.85
CA MET A 65 12.87 -17.53 -3.79
C MET A 65 13.91 -16.77 -4.61
N ARG A 66 15.14 -17.27 -4.73
CA ARG A 66 16.21 -16.70 -5.58
C ARG A 66 16.04 -17.02 -7.07
N ALA A 67 15.28 -18.06 -7.43
CA ALA A 67 14.95 -18.36 -8.82
C ALA A 67 13.90 -17.39 -9.39
N GLU A 68 13.09 -16.78 -8.53
CA GLU A 68 12.08 -15.79 -8.91
C GLU A 68 12.66 -14.35 -8.95
N PRO A 69 12.19 -13.49 -9.87
CA PRO A 69 12.62 -12.09 -9.94
C PRO A 69 12.12 -11.26 -8.76
N ILE A 70 12.99 -10.42 -8.17
CA ILE A 70 12.62 -9.54 -7.05
C ILE A 70 11.74 -8.39 -7.55
N PRO A 71 10.50 -8.25 -7.04
CA PRO A 71 9.52 -7.31 -7.58
C PRO A 71 9.71 -5.87 -7.09
N VAL A 72 9.66 -4.91 -8.02
CA VAL A 72 9.51 -3.46 -7.70
C VAL A 72 8.24 -3.18 -6.90
N SER A 73 7.15 -3.89 -7.20
CA SER A 73 5.85 -3.75 -6.53
C SER A 73 5.46 -5.04 -5.81
N THR A 74 5.47 -5.02 -4.50
CA THR A 74 5.45 -6.21 -3.64
C THR A 74 4.05 -6.82 -3.43
N GLY A 75 3.00 -6.25 -4.03
CA GLY A 75 1.59 -6.46 -3.67
C GLY A 75 1.00 -7.87 -3.89
N GLY A 76 1.57 -8.69 -4.78
CA GLY A 76 1.11 -10.06 -5.09
C GLY A 76 2.24 -11.09 -5.09
N ALA A 77 3.30 -10.83 -4.34
CA ALA A 77 4.49 -11.67 -4.31
C ALA A 77 4.31 -12.87 -3.36
N VAL A 78 3.95 -14.03 -3.90
CA VAL A 78 3.63 -15.23 -3.11
C VAL A 78 4.70 -16.33 -3.18
N ARG A 79 5.74 -16.15 -4.01
CA ARG A 79 6.85 -17.10 -4.18
C ARG A 79 8.24 -16.46 -4.16
N GLU A 80 8.32 -15.18 -4.51
CA GLU A 80 9.58 -14.43 -4.63
C GLU A 80 10.00 -13.79 -3.31
N MET A 81 11.25 -13.29 -3.25
CA MET A 81 11.69 -12.40 -2.17
C MET A 81 10.85 -11.12 -2.13
N SER A 82 10.24 -10.81 -0.98
CA SER A 82 9.28 -9.70 -0.82
C SER A 82 9.24 -9.17 0.61
N SER A 83 8.84 -7.90 0.79
CA SER A 83 8.58 -7.30 2.10
C SER A 83 7.16 -7.53 2.63
N ASN A 84 6.40 -8.48 2.06
CA ASN A 84 5.05 -8.83 2.52
C ASN A 84 5.04 -9.89 3.64
N TRP A 85 3.88 -10.10 4.27
CA TRP A 85 3.69 -11.10 5.33
C TRP A 85 4.07 -12.53 4.94
N VAL A 86 3.86 -12.93 3.67
CA VAL A 86 4.16 -14.26 3.13
C VAL A 86 5.65 -14.56 3.26
N SER A 87 6.48 -13.64 2.74
CA SER A 87 7.94 -13.74 2.80
C SER A 87 8.48 -13.44 4.19
N ALA A 88 7.90 -12.45 4.88
CA ALA A 88 8.27 -12.12 6.25
C ALA A 88 8.14 -13.33 7.21
N THR A 89 7.06 -14.10 7.10
CA THR A 89 6.89 -15.33 7.91
C THR A 89 8.01 -16.33 7.67
N TYR A 90 8.45 -16.48 6.42
CA TYR A 90 9.62 -17.30 6.12
C TYR A 90 10.89 -16.73 6.77
N TYR A 91 11.11 -15.42 6.68
CA TYR A 91 12.26 -14.77 7.28
C TYR A 91 12.30 -14.92 8.81
N VAL A 92 11.17 -14.88 9.51
CA VAL A 92 11.13 -15.18 10.97
C VAL A 92 11.70 -16.58 11.24
N GLY A 93 11.24 -17.60 10.51
CA GLY A 93 11.73 -18.98 10.69
C GLY A 93 13.21 -19.15 10.31
N ALA A 94 13.63 -18.58 9.17
CA ALA A 94 15.01 -18.66 8.69
C ALA A 94 15.99 -17.86 9.57
N ALA A 95 15.57 -16.71 10.10
CA ALA A 95 16.33 -15.91 11.06
C ALA A 95 16.57 -16.68 12.37
N ARG A 96 15.54 -17.33 12.91
CA ARG A 96 15.67 -18.17 14.10
C ARG A 96 16.52 -19.42 13.85
N LEU A 97 16.50 -19.99 12.65
CA LEU A 97 17.41 -21.07 12.26
C LEU A 97 18.86 -20.58 12.21
N ALA A 98 19.11 -19.45 11.53
CA ALA A 98 20.43 -18.82 11.45
C ALA A 98 20.99 -18.38 12.82
N ARG A 99 20.13 -18.07 13.80
CA ARG A 99 20.53 -17.83 15.20
C ARG A 99 21.15 -19.08 15.85
N VAL A 100 20.73 -20.28 15.47
CA VAL A 100 21.24 -21.55 16.02
C VAL A 100 22.43 -22.07 15.21
N THR A 101 22.40 -21.96 13.88
CA THR A 101 23.42 -22.55 12.99
C THR A 101 24.58 -21.61 12.67
N ASN A 102 24.38 -20.29 12.75
CA ASN A 102 25.24 -19.27 12.14
C ASN A 102 25.53 -19.52 10.64
N ASP A 103 24.56 -20.12 9.93
CA ASP A 103 24.67 -20.39 8.51
C ASP A 103 24.80 -19.07 7.71
N LYS A 104 25.92 -18.95 6.99
CA LYS A 104 26.27 -17.73 6.27
C LYS A 104 25.35 -17.50 5.07
N ASP A 105 25.00 -18.54 4.33
CA ASP A 105 24.19 -18.40 3.12
C ASP A 105 22.76 -17.93 3.45
N THR A 106 22.20 -18.40 4.56
CA THR A 106 20.93 -17.90 5.12
C THR A 106 21.06 -16.44 5.55
N LEU A 107 22.09 -16.05 6.29
CA LEU A 107 22.28 -14.66 6.71
C LEU A 107 22.53 -13.70 5.54
N ILE A 108 23.25 -14.14 4.50
CA ILE A 108 23.43 -13.43 3.24
C ILE A 108 22.07 -13.22 2.58
N PHE A 109 21.27 -14.27 2.36
CA PHE A 109 19.94 -14.16 1.76
C PHE A 109 18.98 -13.25 2.56
N LEU A 110 18.97 -13.37 3.88
CA LEU A 110 18.17 -12.52 4.77
C LEU A 110 18.61 -11.05 4.68
N SER A 111 19.91 -10.79 4.50
CA SER A 111 20.44 -9.45 4.28
C SER A 111 20.14 -8.92 2.89
N GLU A 112 20.18 -9.75 1.84
CA GLU A 112 19.73 -9.37 0.49
C GLU A 112 18.29 -8.85 0.53
N ALA A 113 17.40 -9.51 1.28
CA ALA A 113 16.02 -9.05 1.46
C ALA A 113 15.95 -7.69 2.18
N ALA A 114 16.65 -7.56 3.30
CA ALA A 114 16.56 -6.36 4.14
C ALA A 114 17.21 -5.12 3.51
N GLU A 115 18.41 -5.27 2.93
CA GLU A 115 19.12 -4.21 2.22
C GLU A 115 18.38 -3.79 0.93
N HIS A 116 17.77 -4.74 0.20
CA HIS A 116 16.98 -4.42 -1.00
C HIS A 116 15.77 -3.54 -0.68
N TYR A 117 15.10 -3.76 0.46
CA TYR A 117 14.01 -2.88 0.94
C TYR A 117 14.51 -1.73 1.81
N ASN A 118 15.83 -1.52 1.96
CA ASN A 118 16.46 -0.48 2.78
C ASN A 118 15.90 -0.44 4.21
N TYR A 119 15.65 -1.61 4.80
CA TYR A 119 15.00 -1.81 6.10
C TYR A 119 13.63 -1.08 6.25
N GLY A 120 13.01 -0.72 5.12
CA GLY A 120 11.76 0.02 5.03
C GLY A 120 10.54 -0.89 5.06
N LEU A 121 9.48 -0.41 5.71
CA LEU A 121 8.16 -1.05 5.67
C LEU A 121 7.31 -0.49 4.52
N ARG A 122 6.49 -1.39 3.96
CA ARG A 122 5.53 -1.09 2.87
C ARG A 122 4.43 -0.11 3.31
N GLY A 123 3.46 0.17 2.45
CA GLY A 123 2.22 0.86 2.83
C GLY A 123 2.33 2.38 3.04
N SER A 124 3.46 3.03 2.75
CA SER A 124 3.65 4.49 2.86
C SER A 124 2.68 5.33 2.02
N ARG A 125 2.00 4.73 1.04
CA ARG A 125 1.02 5.38 0.16
C ARG A 125 -0.31 5.78 0.83
N SER A 126 -0.64 5.27 2.02
CA SER A 126 -1.78 5.77 2.80
C SER A 126 -1.69 5.41 4.28
N PRO A 127 -2.13 6.29 5.21
CA PRO A 127 -2.12 6.01 6.65
C PRO A 127 -2.79 4.69 7.07
N LYS A 128 -3.85 4.25 6.39
CA LYS A 128 -4.48 2.93 6.62
C LYS A 128 -3.49 1.78 6.41
N LEU A 129 -2.75 1.81 5.30
CA LEU A 129 -1.74 0.79 5.01
C LEU A 129 -0.47 0.97 5.87
N MET A 130 -0.23 2.16 6.40
CA MET A 130 0.82 2.36 7.38
C MET A 130 0.56 1.63 8.71
N LEU A 131 -0.71 1.36 9.05
CA LEU A 131 -1.13 0.59 10.22
C LEU A 131 -1.42 -0.91 9.96
N ASN A 132 -1.27 -1.37 8.71
CA ASN A 132 -1.54 -2.76 8.38
C ASN A 132 -0.42 -3.66 8.93
N ALA A 133 -0.78 -4.56 9.86
CA ALA A 133 0.14 -5.49 10.51
C ALA A 133 0.89 -6.40 9.51
N ASP A 134 0.27 -6.80 8.41
CA ASP A 134 0.93 -7.58 7.34
C ASP A 134 2.14 -6.86 6.75
N GLU A 135 2.08 -5.53 6.70
CA GLU A 135 3.15 -4.65 6.20
C GLU A 135 4.24 -4.39 7.25
N TRP A 136 4.06 -4.89 8.47
CA TRP A 136 5.01 -4.79 9.59
C TRP A 136 5.76 -6.10 9.86
N ALA A 137 5.25 -7.25 9.38
CA ALA A 137 5.79 -8.57 9.70
C ALA A 137 7.29 -8.72 9.43
N ILE A 138 7.82 -8.09 8.37
CA ILE A 138 9.25 -8.10 8.04
C ILE A 138 10.12 -7.34 9.07
N GLY A 139 9.50 -6.54 9.94
CA GLY A 139 10.18 -5.87 11.05
C GLY A 139 10.95 -6.83 11.96
N ASP A 140 10.46 -8.06 12.18
CA ASP A 140 11.17 -9.07 12.98
C ASP A 140 12.55 -9.44 12.39
N LEU A 141 12.65 -9.49 11.04
CA LEU A 141 13.93 -9.67 10.34
C LEU A 141 14.85 -8.46 10.54
N TYR A 142 14.31 -7.24 10.42
CA TYR A 142 15.10 -6.02 10.60
C TYR A 142 15.60 -5.89 12.06
N GLU A 143 14.78 -6.31 13.03
CA GLU A 143 15.12 -6.43 14.44
C GLU A 143 16.18 -7.52 14.69
N GLU A 144 16.11 -8.67 14.01
CA GLU A 144 17.15 -9.71 14.10
C GLU A 144 18.50 -9.20 13.60
N LEU A 145 18.53 -8.63 12.38
CA LEU A 145 19.75 -8.12 11.79
C LEU A 145 20.30 -6.94 12.60
N TYR A 146 19.43 -6.08 13.16
CA TYR A 146 19.85 -5.02 14.06
C TYR A 146 20.42 -5.55 15.37
N ALA A 147 19.75 -6.49 16.06
CA ALA A 147 20.24 -7.06 17.31
C ALA A 147 21.60 -7.74 17.15
N ARG A 148 21.79 -8.47 16.04
CA ARG A 148 23.07 -9.13 15.71
C ARG A 148 24.18 -8.16 15.29
N ARG A 149 23.87 -6.99 14.71
CA ARG A 149 24.88 -6.12 14.07
C ARG A 149 25.14 -4.81 14.79
N VAL A 150 24.13 -4.25 15.45
CA VAL A 150 24.09 -2.91 16.07
C VAL A 150 24.52 -1.80 15.08
N GLN A 151 24.21 -1.99 13.79
CA GLN A 151 24.56 -1.04 12.74
C GLN A 151 23.74 0.27 12.88
N PRO A 152 24.39 1.45 12.88
CA PRO A 152 23.69 2.73 12.94
C PRO A 152 22.70 2.91 11.78
N GLY A 153 21.50 3.42 12.07
CA GLY A 153 20.48 3.73 11.08
C GLY A 153 19.61 2.56 10.61
N VAL A 154 20.08 1.30 10.70
CA VAL A 154 19.38 0.10 10.20
C VAL A 154 17.95 -0.03 10.75
N ILE A 155 17.76 0.13 12.06
CA ILE A 155 16.44 0.00 12.69
C ILE A 155 15.54 1.24 12.51
N MET A 156 16.09 2.35 12.00
CA MET A 156 15.42 3.66 12.00
C MET A 156 14.14 3.69 11.15
N PRO A 157 14.07 3.11 9.93
CA PRO A 157 12.84 3.17 9.12
C PRO A 157 11.69 2.36 9.74
N LEU A 158 11.99 1.22 10.37
CA LEU A 158 11.03 0.46 11.17
C LEU A 158 10.57 1.28 12.38
N ARG A 159 11.52 1.80 13.17
CA ARG A 159 11.21 2.60 14.37
C ARG A 159 10.32 3.80 14.04
N GLN A 160 10.65 4.58 13.02
CA GLN A 160 9.83 5.71 12.56
C GLN A 160 8.40 5.30 12.20
N ARG A 161 8.20 4.10 11.63
CA ARG A 161 6.85 3.59 11.34
C ARG A 161 6.08 3.27 12.62
N LEU A 162 6.73 2.61 13.59
CA LEU A 162 6.10 2.23 14.85
C LEU A 162 5.81 3.47 15.72
N ASP A 163 6.74 4.42 15.79
CA ASP A 163 6.59 5.72 16.45
C ASP A 163 5.35 6.48 15.95
N TRP A 164 5.22 6.60 14.62
CA TRP A 164 4.04 7.19 13.98
C TRP A 164 2.75 6.42 14.27
N SER A 165 2.84 5.11 14.50
CA SER A 165 1.69 4.24 14.73
C SER A 165 1.17 4.30 16.18
N ILE A 166 2.03 4.51 17.18
CA ILE A 166 1.66 4.52 18.61
C ILE A 166 0.43 5.40 18.90
N PRO A 167 0.33 6.67 18.45
CA PRO A 167 -0.85 7.52 18.72
C PRO A 167 -2.17 6.99 18.14
N HIS A 168 -2.11 6.17 17.09
CA HIS A 168 -3.27 5.53 16.49
C HIS A 168 -3.66 4.24 17.24
N LEU A 169 -2.68 3.42 17.63
CA LEU A 169 -2.87 2.23 18.45
C LEU A 169 -3.34 2.57 19.88
N THR A 170 -2.92 3.71 20.43
CA THR A 170 -3.25 4.15 21.80
C THR A 170 -4.44 5.11 21.88
N ARG A 171 -5.11 5.41 20.75
CA ARG A 171 -6.17 6.42 20.61
C ARG A 171 -7.27 6.36 21.69
N THR A 172 -7.71 7.54 22.12
CA THR A 172 -8.80 7.79 23.08
C THR A 172 -9.63 8.98 22.57
N PRO A 173 -10.98 8.91 22.54
CA PRO A 173 -11.81 7.72 22.81
C PRO A 173 -11.45 6.56 21.88
N ILE A 174 -11.71 5.33 22.34
CA ILE A 174 -11.36 4.12 21.59
C ILE A 174 -12.23 4.06 20.33
N PRO A 175 -11.66 3.90 19.12
CA PRO A 175 -12.43 3.79 17.88
C PRO A 175 -13.35 2.56 17.87
N GLN A 176 -14.36 2.55 17.00
CA GLN A 176 -15.23 1.38 16.82
C GLN A 176 -14.55 0.28 16.01
N HIS A 177 -13.86 0.66 14.92
CA HIS A 177 -13.13 -0.29 14.09
C HIS A 177 -11.78 -0.67 14.72
N LEU A 178 -11.32 -1.88 14.38
CA LEU A 178 -10.06 -2.41 14.89
C LEU A 178 -8.92 -2.07 13.92
N VAL A 179 -7.73 -1.80 14.48
CA VAL A 179 -6.51 -1.75 13.66
C VAL A 179 -6.17 -3.17 13.22
N TRP A 180 -6.19 -4.10 14.16
CA TRP A 180 -6.06 -5.53 13.93
C TRP A 180 -7.45 -6.18 13.93
N TRP A 181 -8.18 -5.96 12.83
CA TRP A 181 -9.55 -6.43 12.62
C TRP A 181 -9.65 -7.91 12.20
N TRP A 182 -8.51 -8.58 12.02
CA TRP A 182 -8.40 -9.99 11.70
C TRP A 182 -7.43 -10.69 12.65
N SER A 183 -7.62 -12.00 12.90
CA SER A 183 -6.79 -12.80 13.81
C SER A 183 -5.33 -12.85 13.42
N ASP A 184 -5.06 -12.88 12.12
CA ASP A 184 -3.74 -13.20 11.57
C ASP A 184 -2.73 -12.08 11.87
N ALA A 185 -3.23 -10.84 11.98
CA ALA A 185 -2.48 -9.66 12.44
C ALA A 185 -1.74 -9.90 13.75
N LEU A 186 -2.22 -10.81 14.61
CA LEU A 186 -1.64 -11.09 15.92
C LEU A 186 -0.28 -11.82 15.85
N PHE A 187 0.08 -12.43 14.70
CA PHE A 187 1.45 -12.87 14.42
C PHE A 187 2.33 -11.77 13.80
N MET A 188 1.71 -10.89 13.01
CA MET A 188 2.41 -9.97 12.12
C MET A 188 2.90 -8.70 12.83
N GLY A 189 2.04 -8.08 13.63
CA GLY A 189 2.30 -6.79 14.28
C GLY A 189 2.80 -6.89 15.74
N PRO A 190 2.12 -7.64 16.63
CA PRO A 190 2.45 -7.65 18.06
C PRO A 190 3.87 -8.05 18.42
N PRO A 191 4.49 -9.10 17.83
CA PRO A 191 5.85 -9.49 18.19
C PRO A 191 6.88 -8.40 17.89
N VAL A 192 6.70 -7.67 16.78
CA VAL A 192 7.56 -6.55 16.38
C VAL A 192 7.47 -5.40 17.39
N LEU A 193 6.26 -5.00 17.77
CA LEU A 193 6.09 -3.99 18.84
C LEU A 193 6.66 -4.44 20.19
N ALA A 194 6.48 -5.72 20.55
CA ALA A 194 7.02 -6.27 21.79
C ALA A 194 8.56 -6.26 21.79
N ARG A 195 9.19 -6.70 20.70
CA ARG A 195 10.65 -6.75 20.55
C ARG A 195 11.28 -5.37 20.41
N MET A 196 10.66 -4.44 19.66
CA MET A 196 11.06 -3.04 19.62
C MET A 196 11.10 -2.41 21.02
N SER A 197 10.19 -2.76 21.94
CA SER A 197 10.24 -2.29 23.32
C SER A 197 11.48 -2.76 24.09
N VAL A 198 11.98 -3.97 23.81
CA VAL A 198 13.22 -4.51 24.37
C VAL A 198 14.44 -3.80 23.75
N LEU A 199 14.47 -3.65 22.43
CA LEU A 199 15.59 -3.04 21.69
C LEU A 199 15.77 -1.54 21.98
N THR A 200 14.70 -0.83 22.34
CA THR A 200 14.73 0.62 22.60
C THR A 200 14.64 0.99 24.08
N GLY A 201 14.16 0.08 24.94
CA GLY A 201 13.74 0.36 26.31
C GLY A 201 12.43 1.14 26.43
N ASP A 202 11.73 1.45 25.33
CA ASP A 202 10.49 2.22 25.36
C ASP A 202 9.26 1.30 25.51
N LYS A 203 8.65 1.35 26.69
CA LYS A 203 7.44 0.61 27.04
C LYS A 203 6.23 0.98 26.15
N ALA A 204 6.22 2.15 25.50
CA ALA A 204 5.09 2.62 24.70
C ALA A 204 4.73 1.68 23.53
N TYR A 205 5.71 1.01 22.91
CA TYR A 205 5.41 0.00 21.88
C TYR A 205 4.64 -1.20 22.46
N LEU A 206 5.06 -1.70 23.62
CA LEU A 206 4.44 -2.83 24.31
C LEU A 206 3.04 -2.47 24.85
N ASP A 207 2.86 -1.27 25.41
CA ASP A 207 1.56 -0.80 25.90
C ASP A 207 0.57 -0.52 24.74
N ALA A 208 1.07 -0.02 23.59
CA ALA A 208 0.28 0.12 22.37
C ALA A 208 -0.14 -1.25 21.80
N MET A 209 0.75 -2.25 21.88
CA MET A 209 0.47 -3.62 21.48
C MET A 209 -0.58 -4.28 22.36
N ASP A 210 -0.41 -4.23 23.69
CA ASP A 210 -1.33 -4.84 24.66
C ASP A 210 -2.77 -4.31 24.47
N LYS A 211 -2.90 -2.98 24.36
CA LYS A 211 -4.19 -2.33 24.12
C LYS A 211 -4.87 -2.84 22.85
N GLN A 212 -4.15 -3.04 21.75
CA GLN A 212 -4.75 -3.53 20.51
C GLN A 212 -4.99 -5.05 20.52
N TRP A 213 -4.10 -5.84 21.14
CA TRP A 213 -4.30 -7.28 21.32
C TRP A 213 -5.62 -7.57 22.03
N TRP A 214 -5.89 -6.88 23.16
CA TRP A 214 -7.11 -7.10 23.92
C TRP A 214 -8.37 -6.55 23.25
N ARG A 215 -8.26 -5.57 22.34
CA ARG A 215 -9.38 -5.17 21.48
C ARG A 215 -9.71 -6.26 20.45
N THR A 216 -8.71 -6.88 19.83
CA THR A 216 -8.91 -8.00 18.89
C THR A 216 -9.45 -9.23 19.61
N PHE A 217 -8.91 -9.58 20.78
CA PHE A 217 -9.45 -10.64 21.65
C PHE A 217 -10.94 -10.39 21.96
N ALA A 218 -11.30 -9.18 22.42
CA ALA A 218 -12.67 -8.87 22.83
C ALA A 218 -13.70 -8.88 21.68
N ARG A 219 -13.25 -8.98 20.42
CA ARG A 219 -14.12 -9.04 19.23
C ARG A 219 -14.11 -10.40 18.54
N LEU A 220 -12.96 -11.08 18.51
CA LEU A 220 -12.75 -12.28 17.68
C LEU A 220 -12.54 -13.58 18.47
N TYR A 221 -12.23 -13.52 19.76
CA TYR A 221 -12.07 -14.72 20.59
C TYR A 221 -13.43 -15.26 21.04
N ASP A 222 -13.68 -16.53 20.75
CA ASP A 222 -14.84 -17.28 21.20
C ASP A 222 -14.50 -18.00 22.52
N PRO A 223 -15.10 -17.61 23.66
CA PRO A 223 -14.76 -18.18 24.96
C PRO A 223 -15.27 -19.62 25.14
N ASP A 224 -16.38 -20.00 24.47
CA ASP A 224 -16.93 -21.36 24.57
C ASP A 224 -16.00 -22.35 23.87
N GLU A 225 -15.45 -21.94 22.73
CA GLU A 225 -14.61 -22.77 21.89
C GLU A 225 -13.12 -22.59 22.18
N SER A 226 -12.72 -21.53 22.88
CA SER A 226 -11.32 -21.15 23.09
C SER A 226 -10.52 -21.02 21.80
N LEU A 227 -11.13 -20.43 20.76
CA LEU A 227 -10.57 -20.21 19.42
C LEU A 227 -10.89 -18.80 18.93
N TYR A 228 -10.14 -18.33 17.94
CA TYR A 228 -10.36 -17.05 17.26
C TYR A 228 -11.07 -17.26 15.92
N PHE A 229 -12.15 -16.51 15.69
CA PHE A 229 -12.69 -16.26 14.35
C PHE A 229 -11.67 -15.45 13.53
N ARG A 230 -11.61 -15.67 12.20
CA ARG A 230 -10.65 -14.94 11.35
C ARG A 230 -10.92 -13.44 11.35
N ASP A 231 -12.18 -13.05 11.20
CA ASP A 231 -12.68 -11.69 11.35
C ASP A 231 -14.20 -11.73 11.60
N GLU A 232 -14.84 -10.57 11.79
CA GLU A 232 -16.25 -10.47 12.14
C GLU A 232 -17.21 -11.14 11.14
N ARG A 233 -16.81 -11.30 9.87
CA ARG A 233 -17.64 -11.97 8.85
C ARG A 233 -17.90 -13.44 9.19
N PHE A 234 -17.13 -14.05 10.11
CA PHE A 234 -17.22 -15.46 10.49
C PHE A 234 -17.95 -15.70 11.82
N ILE A 235 -18.17 -14.68 12.66
CA ILE A 235 -18.77 -14.82 14.00
C ILE A 235 -20.14 -15.50 13.95
N GLU A 236 -20.97 -15.17 12.95
CA GLU A 236 -22.30 -15.77 12.75
C GLU A 236 -22.31 -16.91 11.71
N ARG A 237 -21.19 -17.21 11.04
CA ARG A 237 -21.15 -18.28 10.03
C ARG A 237 -21.16 -19.66 10.68
N ARG A 238 -22.09 -20.50 10.23
CA ARG A 238 -22.19 -21.92 10.58
C ARG A 238 -22.24 -22.75 9.30
N ASP A 239 -21.89 -24.03 9.39
CA ASP A 239 -22.25 -25.00 8.37
C ASP A 239 -23.68 -25.52 8.56
N ASP A 240 -24.13 -26.40 7.66
CA ASP A 240 -25.46 -27.04 7.71
C ASP A 240 -25.71 -27.89 8.98
N LYS A 241 -24.65 -28.17 9.76
CA LYS A 241 -24.69 -28.89 11.04
C LYS A 241 -24.65 -27.94 12.24
N GLY A 242 -24.71 -26.63 12.02
CA GLY A 242 -24.67 -25.60 13.07
C GLY A 242 -23.28 -25.37 13.69
N ARG A 243 -22.20 -25.90 13.11
CA ARG A 243 -20.84 -25.79 13.66
C ARG A 243 -20.20 -24.46 13.28
N LYS A 244 -19.58 -23.79 14.25
CA LYS A 244 -18.74 -22.59 14.04
C LYS A 244 -17.58 -22.90 13.09
N LEU A 245 -17.19 -21.92 12.26
CA LEU A 245 -16.07 -22.04 11.32
C LEU A 245 -14.81 -21.39 11.92
N PHE A 246 -13.86 -22.21 12.35
CA PHE A 246 -12.55 -21.76 12.81
C PHE A 246 -11.44 -22.26 11.88
N TRP A 247 -10.64 -21.32 11.39
CA TRP A 247 -9.55 -21.61 10.46
C TRP A 247 -8.29 -22.06 11.22
N SER A 248 -7.70 -23.17 10.77
CA SER A 248 -6.47 -23.76 11.35
C SER A 248 -5.33 -22.76 11.36
N ARG A 249 -4.89 -22.28 10.19
CA ARG A 249 -3.80 -21.29 10.10
C ARG A 249 -4.11 -19.99 10.84
N GLY A 250 -5.35 -19.51 10.82
CA GLY A 250 -5.78 -18.33 11.58
C GLY A 250 -5.51 -18.44 13.07
N ASN A 251 -5.85 -19.59 13.67
CA ASN A 251 -5.58 -19.87 15.08
C ASN A 251 -4.09 -20.17 15.35
N GLY A 252 -3.41 -20.79 14.38
CA GLY A 252 -1.96 -20.98 14.39
C GLY A 252 -1.19 -19.66 14.50
N TRP A 253 -1.57 -18.65 13.70
CA TRP A 253 -1.00 -17.29 13.78
C TRP A 253 -1.14 -16.71 15.19
N VAL A 254 -2.32 -16.79 15.80
CA VAL A 254 -2.56 -16.22 17.13
C VAL A 254 -1.70 -16.92 18.19
N MET A 255 -1.64 -18.25 18.20
CA MET A 255 -0.81 -18.99 19.17
C MET A 255 0.68 -18.70 18.97
N ALA A 256 1.17 -18.73 17.73
CA ALA A 256 2.57 -18.46 17.41
C ALA A 256 2.97 -16.99 17.68
N GLY A 257 2.05 -16.04 17.43
CA GLY A 257 2.23 -14.63 17.77
C GLY A 257 2.26 -14.40 19.28
N MET A 258 1.40 -15.09 20.03
CA MET A 258 1.36 -15.03 21.49
C MET A 258 2.63 -15.61 22.13
N ALA A 259 3.16 -16.70 21.60
CA ALA A 259 4.47 -17.24 21.97
C ALA A 259 5.57 -16.18 21.78
N ARG A 260 5.73 -15.65 20.57
CA ARG A 260 6.73 -14.61 20.24
C ARG A 260 6.58 -13.31 21.06
N VAL A 261 5.35 -12.92 21.41
CA VAL A 261 5.11 -11.80 22.35
C VAL A 261 5.63 -12.15 23.75
N LEU A 262 5.34 -13.35 24.26
CA LEU A 262 5.80 -13.81 25.58
C LEU A 262 7.32 -14.05 25.66
N GLU A 263 8.00 -14.25 24.52
CA GLU A 263 9.47 -14.22 24.43
C GLU A 263 10.05 -12.85 24.81
N SER A 264 9.39 -11.75 24.42
CA SER A 264 9.89 -10.37 24.65
C SER A 264 9.25 -9.68 25.88
N MET A 265 8.10 -10.17 26.35
CA MET A 265 7.32 -9.51 27.41
C MET A 265 7.99 -9.64 28.79
N PRO A 266 8.25 -8.52 29.51
CA PRO A 266 8.79 -8.54 30.87
C PRO A 266 7.97 -9.43 31.81
N ALA A 267 8.64 -10.18 32.69
CA ALA A 267 8.01 -11.18 33.56
C ALA A 267 6.96 -10.58 34.53
N ASP A 268 7.11 -9.30 34.87
CA ASP A 268 6.26 -8.50 35.75
C ASP A 268 5.22 -7.65 35.00
N TYR A 269 5.12 -7.77 33.67
CA TYR A 269 4.17 -6.99 32.87
C TYR A 269 2.72 -7.33 33.26
N GLY A 270 1.92 -6.32 33.62
CA GLY A 270 0.66 -6.50 34.37
C GLY A 270 -0.41 -7.37 33.71
N SER A 271 -0.44 -7.47 32.38
CA SER A 271 -1.37 -8.32 31.64
C SER A 271 -0.80 -9.70 31.26
N ARG A 272 0.49 -9.98 31.54
CA ARG A 272 1.20 -11.19 31.10
C ARG A 272 0.47 -12.49 31.44
N GLN A 273 -0.11 -12.58 32.64
CA GLN A 273 -0.85 -13.77 33.05
C GLN A 273 -2.11 -14.01 32.18
N ARG A 274 -2.73 -12.95 31.65
CA ARG A 274 -3.88 -13.06 30.75
C ARG A 274 -3.48 -13.68 29.41
N TYR A 275 -2.31 -13.32 28.86
CA TYR A 275 -1.73 -14.01 27.71
C TYR A 275 -1.48 -15.48 28.01
N VAL A 276 -0.76 -15.80 29.10
CA VAL A 276 -0.46 -17.18 29.51
C VAL A 276 -1.74 -18.03 29.65
N SER A 277 -2.78 -17.51 30.29
CA SER A 277 -4.04 -18.24 30.45
C SER A 277 -4.83 -18.40 29.15
N THR A 278 -4.84 -17.40 28.24
CA THR A 278 -5.41 -17.57 26.90
C THR A 278 -4.64 -18.60 26.08
N PHE A 279 -3.30 -18.58 26.13
CA PHE A 279 -2.45 -19.57 25.46
C PHE A 279 -2.77 -21.00 25.90
N GLN A 280 -2.88 -21.22 27.22
CA GLN A 280 -3.21 -22.52 27.81
C GLN A 280 -4.62 -23.00 27.43
N ALA A 281 -5.60 -22.10 27.31
CA ALA A 281 -6.95 -22.43 26.86
C ALA A 281 -6.96 -22.86 25.39
N MET A 282 -6.31 -22.08 24.50
CA MET A 282 -6.16 -22.42 23.09
C MET A 282 -5.40 -23.73 22.90
N ALA A 283 -4.27 -23.93 23.60
CA ALA A 283 -3.48 -25.15 23.56
C ALA A 283 -4.30 -26.40 23.91
N ARG A 284 -5.13 -26.32 24.97
CA ARG A 284 -6.04 -27.40 25.36
C ARG A 284 -7.06 -27.71 24.25
N ARG A 285 -7.67 -26.69 23.65
CA ARG A 285 -8.65 -26.89 22.57
C ARG A 285 -8.00 -27.52 21.34
N VAL A 286 -6.88 -26.96 20.89
CA VAL A 286 -6.13 -27.41 19.71
C VAL A 286 -5.66 -28.85 19.90
N ALA A 287 -5.10 -29.23 21.05
CA ALA A 287 -4.74 -30.61 21.34
C ALA A 287 -5.93 -31.59 21.19
N GLY A 288 -7.10 -31.20 21.67
CA GLY A 288 -8.35 -31.97 21.51
C GLY A 288 -8.96 -31.97 20.10
N LEU A 289 -8.41 -31.19 19.17
CA LEU A 289 -8.81 -31.13 17.75
C LEU A 289 -7.78 -31.75 16.79
N GLN A 290 -6.68 -32.31 17.31
CA GLN A 290 -5.69 -33.01 16.50
C GLN A 290 -6.28 -34.29 15.89
N ARG A 291 -6.07 -34.49 14.59
CA ARG A 291 -6.59 -35.65 13.85
C ARG A 291 -5.85 -36.95 14.21
N ALA A 292 -6.43 -38.07 13.78
CA ALA A 292 -5.81 -39.38 13.89
C ALA A 292 -4.45 -39.48 13.18
N ASP A 293 -4.27 -38.77 12.06
CA ASP A 293 -3.01 -38.67 11.29
C ASP A 293 -1.95 -37.75 11.92
N GLY A 294 -2.31 -36.92 12.91
CA GLY A 294 -1.40 -36.01 13.62
C GLY A 294 -1.46 -34.55 13.15
N LEU A 295 -2.10 -34.25 12.02
CA LEU A 295 -2.31 -32.88 11.54
C LEU A 295 -3.60 -32.28 12.10
N TRP A 296 -3.82 -31.01 11.78
CA TRP A 296 -5.10 -30.32 11.95
C TRP A 296 -5.71 -30.06 10.57
N ALA A 297 -7.03 -30.18 10.45
CA ALA A 297 -7.74 -29.88 9.21
C ALA A 297 -7.85 -28.36 9.01
N SER A 298 -7.92 -27.92 7.75
CA SER A 298 -8.09 -26.50 7.39
C SER A 298 -9.21 -25.79 8.17
N SER A 299 -10.35 -26.46 8.36
CA SER A 299 -11.41 -26.03 9.28
C SER A 299 -11.37 -26.92 10.54
N LEU A 300 -11.05 -26.32 11.69
CA LEU A 300 -10.77 -27.01 12.94
C LEU A 300 -11.99 -27.79 13.48
N MET A 301 -13.20 -27.26 13.30
CA MET A 301 -14.45 -27.90 13.74
C MET A 301 -15.21 -28.62 12.62
N GLN A 302 -14.76 -28.47 11.36
CA GLN A 302 -15.40 -29.05 10.18
C GLN A 302 -14.37 -29.85 9.33
N PRO A 303 -13.63 -30.81 9.93
CA PRO A 303 -12.58 -31.55 9.24
C PRO A 303 -13.12 -32.44 8.11
N ASP A 304 -14.41 -32.73 8.09
CA ASP A 304 -15.14 -33.43 7.04
C ASP A 304 -15.34 -32.59 5.75
N LEU A 305 -15.29 -31.26 5.84
CA LEU A 305 -15.38 -30.36 4.67
C LEU A 305 -14.02 -30.13 4.01
N PHE A 306 -12.93 -30.30 4.76
CA PHE A 306 -11.55 -30.12 4.30
C PHE A 306 -10.67 -31.26 4.84
N PRO A 307 -10.89 -32.50 4.37
CA PRO A 307 -10.22 -33.70 4.89
C PRO A 307 -8.75 -33.80 4.48
N GLU A 308 -8.27 -32.95 3.57
CA GLU A 308 -6.89 -32.92 3.10
C GLU A 308 -5.90 -32.56 4.22
N ALA A 309 -4.62 -32.84 3.98
CA ALA A 309 -3.54 -32.36 4.84
C ALA A 309 -3.43 -30.83 4.75
N GLU A 310 -3.15 -30.17 5.87
CA GLU A 310 -2.90 -28.74 5.95
C GLU A 310 -1.69 -28.52 6.87
N THR A 311 -0.52 -28.20 6.31
CA THR A 311 0.74 -28.16 7.05
C THR A 311 1.04 -26.85 7.74
N SER A 312 0.53 -25.72 7.25
CA SER A 312 0.92 -24.40 7.75
C SER A 312 0.30 -24.07 9.11
N GLY A 313 -1.00 -24.34 9.32
CA GLY A 313 -1.61 -24.22 10.64
C GLY A 313 -1.12 -25.31 11.59
N SER A 314 -1.01 -26.55 11.10
CA SER A 314 -0.40 -27.67 11.86
C SER A 314 1.01 -27.35 12.36
N ALA A 315 1.86 -26.73 11.54
CA ALA A 315 3.21 -26.31 11.93
C ALA A 315 3.18 -25.24 13.02
N PHE A 316 2.30 -24.24 12.95
CA PHE A 316 2.15 -23.27 14.03
C PHE A 316 1.63 -23.89 15.34
N PHE A 317 0.76 -24.90 15.28
CA PHE A 317 0.34 -25.62 16.47
C PHE A 317 1.48 -26.46 17.06
N VAL A 318 2.27 -27.17 16.23
CA VAL A 318 3.46 -27.90 16.71
C VAL A 318 4.49 -26.94 17.32
N TYR A 319 4.78 -25.80 16.68
CA TYR A 319 5.61 -24.73 17.24
C TYR A 319 5.10 -24.26 18.60
N ALA A 320 3.84 -23.81 18.69
CA ALA A 320 3.30 -23.26 19.92
C ALA A 320 3.23 -24.29 21.05
N LEU A 321 2.82 -25.53 20.77
CA LEU A 321 2.77 -26.58 21.78
C LEU A 321 4.19 -26.98 22.25
N ALA A 322 5.17 -27.06 21.34
CA ALA A 322 6.56 -27.37 21.69
C ALA A 322 7.21 -26.21 22.49
N TRP A 323 7.06 -24.97 22.03
CA TRP A 323 7.46 -23.75 22.74
C TRP A 323 6.86 -23.72 24.15
N GLY A 324 5.57 -24.02 24.29
CA GLY A 324 4.88 -24.03 25.57
C GLY A 324 5.48 -25.03 26.56
N ILE A 325 5.91 -26.21 26.09
CA ILE A 325 6.66 -27.19 26.90
C ILE A 325 8.05 -26.64 27.25
N ASN A 326 8.79 -26.15 26.24
CA ASN A 326 10.16 -25.68 26.38
C ASN A 326 10.29 -24.44 27.30
N HIS A 327 9.23 -23.67 27.47
CA HIS A 327 9.19 -22.49 28.35
C HIS A 327 8.37 -22.71 29.64
N GLY A 328 7.95 -23.95 29.93
CA GLY A 328 7.21 -24.29 31.17
C GLY A 328 5.81 -23.68 31.26
N VAL A 329 5.24 -23.23 30.14
CA VAL A 329 3.88 -22.68 30.03
C VAL A 329 2.83 -23.80 29.92
N LEU A 330 3.22 -24.96 29.37
CA LEU A 330 2.39 -26.14 29.19
C LEU A 330 3.00 -27.36 29.89
N ASP A 331 2.14 -28.23 30.42
CA ASP A 331 2.59 -29.49 31.03
C ASP A 331 3.19 -30.44 29.99
N ARG A 332 4.41 -30.89 30.23
CA ARG A 332 5.15 -31.76 29.32
C ARG A 332 4.44 -33.09 29.09
N ALA A 333 3.90 -33.72 30.14
CA ALA A 333 3.30 -35.06 30.02
C ALA A 333 2.03 -35.03 29.15
N THR A 334 1.22 -33.98 29.30
CA THR A 334 -0.02 -33.74 28.55
C THR A 334 0.27 -33.44 27.07
N TYR A 335 1.18 -32.52 26.77
CA TYR A 335 1.31 -31.96 25.41
C TYR A 335 2.38 -32.62 24.54
N LEU A 336 3.38 -33.31 25.12
CA LEU A 336 4.46 -33.93 24.34
C LEU A 336 3.97 -34.95 23.28
N PRO A 337 2.98 -35.83 23.57
CA PRO A 337 2.47 -36.77 22.56
C PRO A 337 1.83 -36.07 21.34
N HIS A 338 1.18 -34.93 21.57
CA HIS A 338 0.58 -34.13 20.49
C HIS A 338 1.66 -33.49 19.61
N VAL A 339 2.73 -32.98 20.23
CA VAL A 339 3.88 -32.38 19.55
C VAL A 339 4.64 -33.40 18.71
N THR A 340 5.03 -34.54 19.27
CA THR A 340 5.84 -35.54 18.52
C THR A 340 5.03 -36.20 17.41
N LYS A 341 3.74 -36.45 17.63
CA LYS A 341 2.81 -36.91 16.58
C LYS A 341 2.64 -35.88 15.46
N GLY A 342 2.46 -34.61 15.80
CA GLY A 342 2.31 -33.53 14.82
C GLY A 342 3.59 -33.31 14.02
N TRP A 343 4.75 -33.36 14.67
CA TRP A 343 6.04 -33.26 13.99
C TRP A 343 6.26 -34.39 12.98
N ALA A 344 6.04 -35.65 13.36
CA ALA A 344 6.16 -36.79 12.45
C ALA A 344 5.21 -36.68 11.25
N ALA A 345 4.00 -36.14 11.46
CA ALA A 345 3.03 -35.90 10.40
C ALA A 345 3.44 -34.76 9.45
N LEU A 346 4.13 -33.72 9.95
CA LEU A 346 4.71 -32.63 9.16
C LEU A 346 5.93 -33.08 8.36
N GLU A 347 6.84 -33.86 8.95
CA GLU A 347 7.99 -34.45 8.23
C GLU A 347 7.55 -35.29 7.04
N ALA A 348 6.44 -36.03 7.17
CA ALA A 348 5.85 -36.80 6.07
C ALA A 348 5.32 -35.95 4.89
N GLN A 349 5.20 -34.61 5.04
CA GLN A 349 4.82 -33.68 3.97
C GLN A 349 6.02 -32.96 3.34
N VAL A 350 7.26 -33.28 3.75
CA VAL A 350 8.47 -32.74 3.10
C VAL A 350 8.63 -33.38 1.72
N LEU A 351 8.51 -32.58 0.68
CA LEU A 351 8.56 -33.02 -0.72
C LEU A 351 9.98 -33.51 -1.12
N PRO A 352 10.13 -34.28 -2.21
CA PRO A 352 11.44 -34.76 -2.67
C PRO A 352 12.47 -33.66 -2.96
N ASN A 353 12.03 -32.44 -3.32
CA ASN A 353 12.89 -31.27 -3.51
C ASN A 353 13.23 -30.52 -2.20
N GLY A 354 12.72 -30.96 -1.05
CA GLY A 354 12.91 -30.31 0.26
C GLY A 354 11.84 -29.30 0.64
N MET A 355 10.98 -28.86 -0.29
CA MET A 355 9.90 -27.91 0.00
C MET A 355 8.82 -28.55 0.89
N ILE A 356 8.12 -27.74 1.68
CA ILE A 356 7.00 -28.21 2.51
C ILE A 356 5.73 -28.25 1.65
N GLY A 357 5.18 -29.44 1.46
CA GLY A 357 3.92 -29.67 0.73
C GLY A 357 2.69 -29.47 1.60
N ALA A 358 1.51 -29.66 0.99
CA ALA A 358 0.20 -29.47 1.63
C ALA A 358 0.02 -28.11 2.36
N VAL A 359 0.69 -27.07 1.85
CA VAL A 359 0.57 -25.69 2.36
C VAL A 359 -0.62 -25.04 1.68
N GLN A 360 -1.74 -24.93 2.41
CA GLN A 360 -2.95 -24.27 1.89
C GLN A 360 -2.63 -22.84 1.44
N LYS A 361 -2.98 -22.53 0.18
CA LYS A 361 -2.79 -21.22 -0.49
C LYS A 361 -3.22 -20.03 0.36
N THR A 362 -2.64 -18.86 0.07
CA THR A 362 -3.00 -17.57 0.71
C THR A 362 -4.50 -17.29 0.60
N GLY A 363 -5.11 -16.69 1.62
CA GLY A 363 -6.56 -16.44 1.69
C GLY A 363 -7.02 -16.16 3.12
N ASP A 364 -8.33 -15.98 3.28
CA ASP A 364 -9.01 -15.55 4.52
C ASP A 364 -9.85 -16.63 5.21
N GLN A 365 -9.87 -17.85 4.68
CA GLN A 365 -10.73 -18.95 5.14
C GLN A 365 -10.19 -20.33 4.71
N PRO A 366 -10.71 -21.44 5.28
CA PRO A 366 -10.44 -22.80 4.79
C PRO A 366 -10.78 -22.95 3.30
N VAL A 367 -9.86 -23.57 2.54
CA VAL A 367 -10.03 -23.98 1.14
C VAL A 367 -9.37 -25.35 0.92
N PRO A 368 -9.77 -26.14 -0.11
CA PRO A 368 -9.12 -27.39 -0.44
C PRO A 368 -7.63 -27.20 -0.74
N THR A 369 -6.81 -28.18 -0.36
CA THR A 369 -5.34 -28.08 -0.38
C THR A 369 -4.74 -29.29 -1.08
N ALA A 370 -3.96 -29.07 -2.14
CA ALA A 370 -3.24 -30.16 -2.81
C ALA A 370 -1.97 -30.52 -2.04
N SER A 371 -1.58 -31.80 -2.06
CA SER A 371 -0.32 -32.25 -1.44
C SER A 371 0.93 -31.56 -2.01
N THR A 372 0.85 -31.07 -3.25
CA THR A 372 1.91 -30.32 -3.93
C THR A 372 1.79 -28.79 -3.78
N ASP A 373 0.79 -28.27 -3.07
CA ASP A 373 0.73 -26.83 -2.78
C ASP A 373 1.83 -26.46 -1.77
N ILE A 374 2.54 -25.36 -2.06
CA ILE A 374 3.71 -24.86 -1.33
C ILE A 374 3.54 -23.36 -1.04
N GLY A 375 4.26 -22.84 -0.04
CA GLY A 375 4.32 -21.40 0.22
C GLY A 375 5.38 -21.01 1.26
N PRO A 376 6.07 -19.87 1.13
CA PRO A 376 7.15 -19.46 2.05
C PRO A 376 6.73 -19.44 3.53
N TYR A 377 5.52 -18.96 3.84
CA TYR A 377 4.97 -18.96 5.19
C TYR A 377 4.80 -20.36 5.80
N GLY A 378 4.50 -21.37 4.98
CA GLY A 378 4.44 -22.77 5.42
C GLY A 378 5.83 -23.30 5.79
N THR A 379 6.85 -22.99 4.99
CA THR A 379 8.24 -23.29 5.33
C THR A 379 8.68 -22.54 6.60
N GLY A 380 8.38 -21.25 6.73
CA GLY A 380 8.67 -20.46 7.94
C GLY A 380 8.07 -21.06 9.21
N ALA A 381 6.79 -21.46 9.16
CA ALA A 381 6.12 -22.16 10.25
C ALA A 381 6.80 -23.49 10.59
N PHE A 382 7.19 -24.27 9.58
CA PHE A 382 7.88 -25.55 9.74
C PHE A 382 9.28 -25.38 10.38
N LEU A 383 10.03 -24.34 9.99
CA LEU A 383 11.31 -24.00 10.61
C LEU A 383 11.15 -23.66 12.10
N LEU A 384 10.18 -22.83 12.45
CA LEU A 384 9.85 -22.52 13.85
C LEU A 384 9.46 -23.79 14.64
N ALA A 385 8.61 -24.64 14.06
CA ALA A 385 8.18 -25.89 14.69
C ALA A 385 9.36 -26.82 14.99
N GLY A 386 10.24 -27.06 14.03
CA GLY A 386 11.38 -27.96 14.22
C GLY A 386 12.41 -27.41 15.19
N LEU A 387 12.63 -26.09 15.25
CA LEU A 387 13.56 -25.49 16.23
C LEU A 387 13.11 -25.74 17.68
N GLU A 388 11.81 -25.68 17.96
CA GLU A 388 11.27 -26.03 19.27
C GLU A 388 11.28 -27.55 19.51
N VAL A 389 10.94 -28.36 18.50
CA VAL A 389 10.98 -29.83 18.60
C VAL A 389 12.41 -30.31 18.92
N MET A 390 13.42 -29.74 18.27
CA MET A 390 14.84 -29.98 18.53
C MET A 390 15.26 -29.65 19.97
N ASN A 391 14.56 -28.72 20.64
CA ASN A 391 14.82 -28.31 22.01
C ASN A 391 14.06 -29.14 23.07
N LEU A 392 13.10 -30.00 22.69
CA LEU A 392 12.32 -30.81 23.65
C LEU A 392 13.19 -31.68 24.57
N GLY A 393 14.41 -32.06 24.16
CA GLY A 393 15.35 -32.81 24.99
C GLY A 393 16.07 -32.00 26.08
N LYS A 394 15.89 -30.67 26.12
CA LYS A 394 16.64 -29.74 27.00
C LYS A 394 15.81 -29.33 28.22
N PRO A 395 16.44 -28.78 29.28
CA PRO A 395 15.73 -28.10 30.38
C PRO A 395 14.90 -26.92 29.87
N SER A 396 13.86 -26.53 30.62
CA SER A 396 13.03 -25.39 30.24
C SER A 396 13.81 -24.06 30.27
N THR A 397 13.57 -23.23 29.27
CA THR A 397 14.18 -21.89 29.13
C THR A 397 13.25 -20.85 29.76
N ALA A 398 13.77 -20.04 30.67
CA ALA A 398 13.00 -18.97 31.30
C ALA A 398 12.60 -17.87 30.29
N LEU A 399 11.56 -17.11 30.65
CA LEU A 399 11.06 -15.96 29.88
C LEU A 399 11.17 -14.67 30.73
N PRO A 400 11.43 -13.50 30.11
CA PRO A 400 11.69 -13.28 28.69
C PRO A 400 13.02 -13.86 28.20
N MET A 401 13.15 -14.02 26.89
CA MET A 401 14.37 -14.45 26.23
C MET A 401 15.37 -13.30 26.09
N ALA A 402 16.66 -13.62 26.08
CA ALA A 402 17.70 -12.65 25.75
C ALA A 402 17.81 -12.44 24.22
N GLU A 403 18.15 -11.22 23.82
CA GLU A 403 18.60 -10.92 22.45
C GLU A 403 19.94 -11.62 22.16
N PRO A 404 20.26 -11.94 20.89
CA PRO A 404 21.51 -12.58 20.52
C PRO A 404 22.71 -11.65 20.80
N ALA A 405 23.88 -12.25 21.03
CA ALA A 405 25.12 -11.49 21.07
C ALA A 405 25.43 -10.85 19.71
N GLN A 406 26.17 -9.74 19.73
CA GLN A 406 26.62 -9.07 18.51
C GLN A 406 27.61 -9.98 17.75
N ASP A 407 27.42 -10.08 16.43
CA ASP A 407 28.31 -10.77 15.50
C ASP A 407 29.67 -10.04 15.39
N ALA A 408 30.74 -10.81 15.15
CA ALA A 408 32.06 -10.24 14.91
C ALA A 408 32.07 -9.35 13.64
N PRO A 409 32.77 -8.20 13.60
CA PRO A 409 32.72 -7.26 12.48
C PRO A 409 33.02 -7.89 11.11
N GLU A 410 33.97 -8.81 11.03
CA GLU A 410 34.32 -9.56 9.82
C GLU A 410 33.20 -10.51 9.36
N PHE A 411 32.41 -11.05 10.29
CA PHE A 411 31.24 -11.89 9.99
C PHE A 411 30.05 -11.04 9.53
N ILE A 412 29.88 -9.84 10.10
CA ILE A 412 28.92 -8.83 9.63
C ILE A 412 29.22 -8.47 8.17
N VAL A 413 30.47 -8.11 7.85
CA VAL A 413 30.90 -7.79 6.47
C VAL A 413 30.69 -8.99 5.53
N ALA A 414 31.05 -10.21 5.95
CA ALA A 414 30.87 -11.41 5.14
C ALA A 414 29.38 -11.80 4.90
N THR A 415 28.45 -11.25 5.66
CA THR A 415 27.01 -11.53 5.56
C THR A 415 26.17 -10.33 5.08
N THR A 416 26.80 -9.22 4.67
CA THR A 416 26.11 -8.01 4.18
C THR A 416 26.46 -7.76 2.70
N PRO A 417 25.75 -8.40 1.75
CA PRO A 417 26.01 -8.28 0.31
C PRO A 417 25.38 -7.02 -0.31
N THR A 418 25.83 -6.67 -1.52
CA THR A 418 25.18 -5.63 -2.34
C THR A 418 23.80 -6.12 -2.82
N PRO A 419 22.73 -5.31 -2.70
CA PRO A 419 21.39 -5.69 -3.18
C PRO A 419 21.35 -6.02 -4.68
N ALA A 420 20.58 -7.05 -5.01
CA ALA A 420 20.25 -7.35 -6.40
C ALA A 420 19.27 -6.32 -7.00
N LEU A 421 19.46 -6.00 -8.28
CA LEU A 421 18.66 -5.01 -9.01
C LEU A 421 17.20 -5.48 -9.18
N PRO A 422 16.19 -4.62 -8.90
CA PRO A 422 14.78 -4.97 -9.01
C PRO A 422 14.33 -5.17 -10.45
N ARG A 423 13.26 -5.95 -10.66
CA ARG A 423 12.53 -6.04 -11.93
C ARG A 423 11.02 -5.94 -11.69
N THR A 424 10.28 -5.44 -12.66
CA THR A 424 8.82 -5.36 -12.55
C THR A 424 8.20 -6.73 -12.77
N VAL A 425 7.55 -7.26 -11.75
CA VAL A 425 6.74 -8.49 -11.80
C VAL A 425 5.29 -8.09 -11.56
N GLN A 426 4.38 -8.62 -12.38
CA GLN A 426 2.93 -8.43 -12.18
C GLN A 426 2.31 -9.73 -11.70
N GLY A 427 1.51 -9.66 -10.63
CA GLY A 427 0.75 -10.79 -10.11
C GLY A 427 -0.32 -11.27 -11.08
N SER A 428 -0.81 -12.50 -10.88
CA SER A 428 -1.81 -13.10 -11.77
C SER A 428 -3.17 -12.38 -11.69
N SER A 429 -3.89 -12.27 -12.80
CA SER A 429 -5.19 -11.58 -12.85
C SER A 429 -6.24 -12.17 -11.89
N GLU A 430 -6.18 -13.48 -11.64
CA GLU A 430 -7.07 -14.17 -10.70
C GLU A 430 -6.79 -13.77 -9.25
N GLU A 431 -5.52 -13.65 -8.88
CA GLU A 431 -5.09 -13.24 -7.54
C GLU A 431 -5.49 -11.79 -7.23
N ILE A 432 -5.28 -10.85 -8.16
CA ILE A 432 -5.66 -9.44 -7.94
C ILE A 432 -7.18 -9.31 -7.81
N ALA A 433 -7.96 -10.11 -8.56
CA ALA A 433 -9.41 -10.12 -8.49
C ALA A 433 -9.90 -10.67 -7.13
N ARG A 434 -9.34 -11.78 -6.66
CA ARG A 434 -9.66 -12.35 -5.34
C ARG A 434 -9.32 -11.38 -4.21
N HIS A 435 -8.13 -10.78 -4.23
CA HIS A 435 -7.71 -9.79 -3.25
C HIS A 435 -8.60 -8.53 -3.28
N ALA A 436 -9.04 -8.08 -4.46
CA ALA A 436 -10.00 -6.98 -4.57
C ALA A 436 -11.38 -7.31 -3.95
N VAL A 437 -11.86 -8.55 -4.09
CA VAL A 437 -13.10 -9.01 -3.43
C VAL A 437 -12.94 -9.07 -1.91
N GLU A 438 -11.81 -9.60 -1.41
CA GLU A 438 -11.51 -9.62 0.02
C GLU A 438 -11.45 -8.18 0.58
N MET A 439 -10.62 -7.32 0.00
CA MET A 439 -10.46 -5.92 0.41
C MET A 439 -11.80 -5.16 0.42
N LYS A 440 -12.70 -5.44 -0.54
CA LYS A 440 -14.05 -4.88 -0.55
C LYS A 440 -14.91 -5.40 0.60
N ALA A 441 -14.82 -6.69 0.93
CA ALA A 441 -15.59 -7.31 2.01
C ALA A 441 -15.13 -6.89 3.42
N VAL A 442 -13.86 -6.55 3.60
CA VAL A 442 -13.26 -6.18 4.91
C VAL A 442 -13.05 -4.68 5.10
N ALA A 443 -13.26 -3.86 4.08
CA ALA A 443 -13.01 -2.41 4.11
C ALA A 443 -13.66 -1.68 5.31
N ALA A 444 -14.85 -2.13 5.73
CA ALA A 444 -15.63 -1.59 6.84
C ALA A 444 -15.21 -2.09 8.23
N LEU A 445 -14.38 -3.13 8.33
CA LEU A 445 -13.87 -3.65 9.62
C LEU A 445 -12.59 -2.91 10.06
N ALA A 446 -11.86 -2.37 9.08
CA ALA A 446 -10.51 -1.88 9.23
C ALA A 446 -10.47 -0.39 9.58
N TYR A 447 -9.93 -0.08 10.76
CA TYR A 447 -9.64 1.29 11.19
C TYR A 447 -8.80 2.03 10.15
N ASP A 448 -9.15 3.29 9.91
CA ASP A 448 -8.43 4.16 8.97
C ASP A 448 -8.16 5.54 9.60
N PRO A 449 -6.89 5.97 9.72
CA PRO A 449 -6.55 7.28 10.26
C PRO A 449 -7.13 8.47 9.46
N LEU A 450 -7.37 8.30 8.16
CA LEU A 450 -7.98 9.31 7.28
C LEU A 450 -9.49 9.48 7.52
N ILE A 451 -10.06 8.66 8.40
CA ILE A 451 -11.51 8.45 8.55
C ILE A 451 -11.90 8.63 10.03
N GLU A 452 -11.21 7.93 10.92
CA GLU A 452 -11.44 7.91 12.37
C GLU A 452 -10.39 8.74 13.14
N GLY A 453 -9.50 9.43 12.43
CA GLY A 453 -8.50 10.35 12.99
C GLY A 453 -9.09 11.67 13.51
N PRO A 454 -8.26 12.56 14.07
CA PRO A 454 -8.72 13.85 14.58
C PRO A 454 -9.24 14.76 13.45
N GLY A 455 -10.46 15.30 13.58
CA GLY A 455 -10.99 16.35 12.70
C GLY A 455 -12.03 15.91 11.66
N LEU A 456 -12.32 14.61 11.56
CA LEU A 456 -13.34 14.05 10.67
C LEU A 456 -14.43 13.33 11.48
N SER A 457 -15.68 13.46 11.04
CA SER A 457 -16.85 12.79 11.64
C SER A 457 -17.56 11.92 10.59
N PRO A 458 -18.12 10.75 10.96
CA PRO A 458 -19.00 9.98 10.09
C PRO A 458 -20.16 10.84 9.59
N ALA A 459 -20.37 10.89 8.28
CA ALA A 459 -21.35 11.78 7.69
C ALA A 459 -22.79 11.21 7.78
N THR A 460 -23.62 11.76 8.66
CA THR A 460 -25.04 11.89 8.34
C THR A 460 -25.17 13.00 7.30
N VAL A 461 -25.30 12.62 6.03
CA VAL A 461 -25.47 13.55 4.91
C VAL A 461 -26.86 14.22 5.04
N PRO A 462 -26.96 15.53 5.31
CA PRO A 462 -28.24 16.22 5.21
C PRO A 462 -28.64 16.23 3.72
N PRO A 463 -29.93 16.06 3.37
CA PRO A 463 -30.36 16.18 1.99
C PRO A 463 -29.98 17.55 1.43
N ALA A 464 -29.58 17.59 0.16
CA ALA A 464 -29.26 18.83 -0.54
C ALA A 464 -30.43 19.81 -0.46
N ALA A 465 -30.14 21.10 -0.31
CA ALA A 465 -31.18 22.12 -0.36
C ALA A 465 -31.87 22.07 -1.74
N PRO A 466 -33.20 22.33 -1.83
CA PRO A 466 -33.91 22.26 -3.10
C PRO A 466 -33.24 23.11 -4.19
N GLY A 467 -32.80 22.45 -5.27
CA GLY A 467 -32.09 23.09 -6.39
C GLY A 467 -30.56 22.94 -6.40
N GLN A 468 -29.94 22.34 -5.38
CA GLN A 468 -28.50 22.00 -5.45
C GLN A 468 -28.24 20.59 -6.01
N PRO A 469 -27.10 20.34 -6.66
CA PRO A 469 -26.71 19.00 -7.10
C PRO A 469 -26.61 18.01 -5.94
N ILE A 470 -26.77 16.73 -6.26
CA ILE A 470 -26.36 15.65 -5.35
C ILE A 470 -24.84 15.80 -5.13
N PRO A 471 -24.37 15.97 -3.88
CA PRO A 471 -22.95 16.12 -3.60
C PRO A 471 -22.16 14.87 -4.03
N PRO A 472 -20.84 14.98 -4.25
CA PRO A 472 -20.00 13.81 -4.47
C PRO A 472 -20.07 12.87 -3.26
N LYS A 473 -19.65 11.63 -3.45
CA LYS A 473 -19.72 10.58 -2.43
C LYS A 473 -18.90 10.93 -1.18
N MET A 474 -19.57 11.52 -0.20
CA MET A 474 -18.99 11.93 1.07
C MET A 474 -19.07 10.77 2.06
N ILE A 475 -17.94 10.18 2.42
CA ILE A 475 -17.90 9.13 3.45
C ILE A 475 -17.69 9.77 4.84
N TYR A 476 -16.92 10.87 4.91
CA TYR A 476 -16.62 11.62 6.14
C TYR A 476 -16.74 13.12 5.92
N ARG A 477 -16.98 13.87 6.99
CA ARG A 477 -17.15 15.33 6.96
C ARG A 477 -16.11 16.00 7.83
N MET A 478 -15.44 17.04 7.31
CA MET A 478 -14.59 17.92 8.11
C MET A 478 -15.40 18.62 9.20
N ALA A 479 -14.83 18.72 10.40
CA ALA A 479 -15.36 19.62 11.43
C ALA A 479 -15.44 21.07 10.87
N PRO A 480 -16.47 21.86 11.23
CA PRO A 480 -16.66 23.22 10.72
C PRO A 480 -15.43 24.14 10.86
N PRO A 481 -15.30 25.20 10.04
CA PRO A 481 -14.23 26.18 10.20
C PRO A 481 -14.25 26.80 11.61
N PRO A 482 -13.07 27.13 12.19
CA PRO A 482 -12.99 27.98 13.37
C PRO A 482 -13.74 29.30 13.16
N ALA A 483 -14.37 29.82 14.21
CA ALA A 483 -15.19 31.03 14.13
C ALA A 483 -14.45 32.19 13.45
N GLY A 484 -15.07 32.79 12.43
CA GLY A 484 -14.47 33.87 11.63
C GLY A 484 -13.66 33.42 10.41
N GLN A 485 -13.40 32.12 10.24
CA GLN A 485 -12.82 31.54 9.02
C GLN A 485 -13.87 31.05 8.01
N ASP A 486 -15.15 31.25 8.34
CA ASP A 486 -16.36 30.92 7.57
C ASP A 486 -16.78 32.02 6.57
N LYS A 487 -15.99 33.10 6.45
CA LYS A 487 -16.31 34.26 5.61
C LYS A 487 -15.71 34.17 4.20
N PRO A 488 -16.44 34.59 3.15
CA PRO A 488 -15.88 34.69 1.81
C PRO A 488 -14.69 35.66 1.74
N ARG A 489 -13.60 35.20 1.15
CA ARG A 489 -12.41 36.00 0.84
C ARG A 489 -11.55 35.29 -0.19
N ALA A 490 -10.72 36.06 -0.89
CA ALA A 490 -9.53 35.54 -1.53
C ALA A 490 -8.40 35.32 -0.50
N THR A 491 -7.54 34.35 -0.76
CA THR A 491 -6.31 34.09 -0.01
C THR A 491 -5.22 33.45 -0.87
N VAL A 492 -3.96 33.70 -0.52
CA VAL A 492 -2.79 32.99 -1.07
C VAL A 492 -1.86 32.59 0.07
N ARG A 493 -1.35 31.36 0.02
CA ARG A 493 -0.50 30.77 1.04
C ARG A 493 0.64 29.95 0.44
N TYR A 494 1.83 30.12 1.00
CA TYR A 494 2.94 29.18 0.87
C TYR A 494 2.79 28.04 1.89
N ALA A 495 2.94 26.80 1.42
CA ALA A 495 2.65 25.57 2.16
C ALA A 495 3.89 24.66 2.24
N PRO A 496 4.84 24.93 3.16
CA PRO A 496 6.03 24.10 3.32
C PRO A 496 5.69 22.65 3.72
N GLU A 497 4.56 22.42 4.40
CA GLU A 497 4.06 21.07 4.70
C GLU A 497 3.64 20.27 3.46
N ARG A 498 3.56 20.95 2.32
CA ARG A 498 3.30 20.40 0.99
C ARG A 498 4.49 20.61 0.06
N LEU A 499 5.71 20.42 0.59
CA LEU A 499 6.95 20.43 -0.20
C LEU A 499 7.09 21.72 -1.04
N ASP A 500 6.86 22.85 -0.37
CA ASP A 500 6.90 24.21 -0.89
C ASP A 500 5.75 24.61 -1.84
N ASP A 501 4.62 23.89 -1.90
CA ASP A 501 3.48 24.29 -2.75
C ASP A 501 3.00 25.75 -2.48
N ILE A 502 2.48 26.42 -3.51
CA ILE A 502 1.71 27.68 -3.35
C ILE A 502 0.24 27.41 -3.68
N LEU A 503 -0.62 27.72 -2.72
CA LEU A 503 -2.07 27.58 -2.78
C LEU A 503 -2.71 28.96 -2.96
N TRP A 504 -3.72 29.09 -3.81
CA TRP A 504 -4.56 30.28 -3.84
C TRP A 504 -6.01 29.95 -4.18
N GLU A 505 -6.93 30.63 -3.50
CA GLU A 505 -8.36 30.40 -3.65
C GLU A 505 -9.15 31.68 -3.37
N ASN A 506 -10.40 31.71 -3.83
CA ASN A 506 -11.38 32.73 -3.51
C ASN A 506 -12.74 32.08 -3.19
N ASP A 507 -13.81 32.85 -3.26
CA ASP A 507 -15.19 32.42 -3.03
C ASP A 507 -15.81 31.53 -4.13
N ARG A 508 -15.10 31.27 -5.25
CA ARG A 508 -15.62 30.49 -6.39
C ARG A 508 -14.67 29.41 -6.93
N THR A 509 -13.36 29.57 -6.79
CA THR A 509 -12.35 28.64 -7.32
C THR A 509 -11.14 28.51 -6.39
N ALA A 510 -10.36 27.44 -6.57
CA ALA A 510 -9.19 27.09 -5.78
C ALA A 510 -8.13 26.38 -6.65
N HIS A 511 -6.86 26.68 -6.43
CA HIS A 511 -5.75 26.29 -7.31
C HIS A 511 -4.41 26.14 -6.58
N ARG A 512 -3.49 25.39 -7.19
CA ARG A 512 -2.14 25.17 -6.69
C ARG A 512 -1.09 25.15 -7.80
N ILE A 513 0.14 25.55 -7.46
CA ILE A 513 1.36 25.24 -8.20
C ILE A 513 2.37 24.53 -7.30
N TYR A 514 3.14 23.61 -7.89
CA TYR A 514 4.10 22.80 -7.15
C TYR A 514 5.34 23.58 -6.70
N GLY A 515 5.84 23.21 -5.51
CA GLY A 515 7.03 23.80 -4.88
C GLY A 515 8.37 23.19 -5.29
N PRO A 516 9.49 23.92 -5.16
CA PRO A 516 10.82 23.39 -5.48
C PRO A 516 11.23 22.16 -4.64
N ALA A 517 10.84 22.04 -3.37
CA ALA A 517 11.12 20.82 -2.59
C ALA A 517 10.42 19.56 -3.14
N LEU A 518 9.28 19.70 -3.84
CA LEU A 518 8.60 18.57 -4.48
C LEU A 518 9.45 17.93 -5.59
N GLU A 519 10.38 18.66 -6.22
CA GLU A 519 11.25 18.11 -7.27
C GLU A 519 12.15 16.97 -6.77
N ALA A 520 12.51 16.97 -5.48
CA ALA A 520 13.31 15.91 -4.87
C ALA A 520 12.48 14.68 -4.49
N ALA A 521 11.20 14.86 -4.17
CA ALA A 521 10.30 13.78 -3.76
C ALA A 521 9.61 13.11 -4.96
N GLU A 522 9.20 13.89 -5.96
CA GLU A 522 8.48 13.43 -7.15
C GLU A 522 9.14 13.96 -8.45
N PRO A 523 10.37 13.53 -8.78
CA PRO A 523 11.01 13.87 -10.04
C PRO A 523 10.37 13.07 -11.22
N PRO A 524 9.86 13.72 -12.28
CA PRO A 524 9.89 15.15 -12.56
C PRO A 524 8.55 15.86 -12.25
N SER A 525 8.58 16.92 -11.44
CA SER A 525 7.50 17.92 -11.37
C SER A 525 7.88 19.20 -12.15
N THR A 526 6.87 20.03 -12.45
CA THR A 526 6.96 21.15 -13.41
C THR A 526 5.93 22.25 -13.14
N SER A 527 6.00 23.37 -13.91
CA SER A 527 5.09 24.54 -13.83
C SER A 527 3.62 24.36 -14.27
N GLY A 528 3.05 23.17 -14.06
CA GLY A 528 1.62 22.90 -14.18
C GLY A 528 0.79 23.60 -13.09
N ILE A 529 -0.53 23.65 -13.28
CA ILE A 529 -1.47 24.27 -12.33
C ILE A 529 -2.60 23.29 -12.00
N ASP A 530 -2.78 22.92 -10.72
CA ASP A 530 -3.94 22.12 -10.30
C ASP A 530 -5.20 23.00 -10.20
N ALA A 531 -6.34 22.41 -10.53
CA ALA A 531 -7.66 22.98 -10.28
C ALA A 531 -8.42 22.14 -9.23
N TRP A 532 -9.02 22.81 -8.25
CA TRP A 532 -9.70 22.20 -7.12
C TRP A 532 -11.21 22.43 -7.25
N GLY A 533 -12.00 21.39 -6.99
CA GLY A 533 -13.45 21.50 -6.88
C GLY A 533 -13.82 22.15 -5.55
N LYS A 534 -14.71 23.15 -5.56
CA LYS A 534 -15.07 23.93 -4.37
C LYS A 534 -16.58 24.04 -4.19
N SER A 535 -17.10 23.68 -3.01
CA SER A 535 -18.53 23.74 -2.65
C SER A 535 -18.85 24.69 -1.49
N VAL A 536 -17.88 25.50 -1.05
CA VAL A 536 -18.05 26.55 -0.02
C VAL A 536 -17.56 27.91 -0.51
N ARG A 537 -17.98 29.00 0.15
CA ARG A 537 -17.55 30.38 -0.21
C ARG A 537 -16.32 30.87 0.55
N TYR A 538 -15.91 30.20 1.63
CA TYR A 538 -14.73 30.55 2.43
C TYR A 538 -13.50 29.71 2.04
N PRO A 539 -12.27 30.06 2.47
CA PRO A 539 -11.09 29.25 2.19
C PRO A 539 -11.14 27.84 2.80
N PHE A 540 -10.83 26.81 2.01
CA PHE A 540 -10.92 25.41 2.43
C PHE A 540 -9.65 24.58 2.16
N MET A 541 -8.77 24.99 1.22
CA MET A 541 -7.67 24.14 0.75
C MET A 541 -6.74 23.68 1.88
N THR A 542 -6.41 24.57 2.82
CA THR A 542 -5.58 24.22 3.99
C THR A 542 -6.24 23.17 4.90
N ARG A 543 -7.57 23.17 5.00
CA ARG A 543 -8.31 22.19 5.82
C ARG A 543 -8.46 20.86 5.09
N GLN A 544 -8.75 20.90 3.80
CA GLN A 544 -8.78 19.74 2.91
C GLN A 544 -7.42 19.04 2.83
N LEU A 545 -6.30 19.76 2.79
CA LEU A 545 -4.95 19.15 2.83
C LEU A 545 -4.63 18.47 4.16
N ARG A 546 -5.21 18.95 5.27
CA ARG A 546 -5.02 18.36 6.61
C ARG A 546 -5.76 17.03 6.81
N THR A 547 -6.68 16.65 5.91
CA THR A 547 -7.31 15.32 5.99
C THR A 547 -6.34 14.20 5.63
N GLY A 548 -5.29 14.49 4.85
CA GLY A 548 -4.39 13.48 4.26
C GLY A 548 -5.00 12.74 3.05
N ASP A 549 -6.24 13.06 2.69
CA ASP A 549 -6.97 12.54 1.53
C ASP A 549 -7.66 13.69 0.81
N GLN A 550 -6.84 14.59 0.24
CA GLN A 550 -7.35 15.80 -0.42
C GLN A 550 -8.20 15.50 -1.67
N HIS A 551 -8.11 14.29 -2.24
CA HIS A 551 -8.82 13.90 -3.46
C HIS A 551 -10.23 13.33 -3.21
N ALA A 552 -10.59 13.02 -1.96
CA ALA A 552 -11.95 12.65 -1.56
C ALA A 552 -12.75 13.85 -1.04
N TYR A 553 -14.07 13.82 -1.22
CA TYR A 553 -14.94 14.92 -0.79
C TYR A 553 -15.26 14.85 0.69
N HIS A 554 -14.75 15.80 1.47
CA HIS A 554 -14.98 15.90 2.93
C HIS A 554 -15.95 17.02 3.32
N GLY A 555 -16.77 17.48 2.37
CA GLY A 555 -17.89 18.42 2.61
C GLY A 555 -17.65 19.88 2.22
N GLU A 556 -16.46 20.25 1.72
CA GLU A 556 -16.13 21.64 1.34
C GLU A 556 -15.49 21.78 -0.06
N GLY A 557 -14.91 20.70 -0.58
CA GLY A 557 -14.32 20.63 -1.91
C GLY A 557 -13.42 19.41 -2.08
N ILE A 558 -12.66 19.36 -3.18
CA ILE A 558 -11.67 18.32 -3.52
C ILE A 558 -10.49 18.90 -4.28
N ASP A 559 -9.31 18.32 -4.09
CA ASP A 559 -8.23 18.37 -5.07
C ASP A 559 -8.62 17.45 -6.24
N TYR A 560 -9.11 18.03 -7.34
CA TYR A 560 -9.60 17.23 -8.46
C TYR A 560 -8.43 16.71 -9.31
N TYR A 561 -7.33 17.45 -9.39
CA TYR A 561 -6.23 17.20 -10.33
C TYR A 561 -5.05 16.46 -9.68
N ASN A 562 -4.30 15.72 -10.51
CA ASN A 562 -2.92 15.35 -10.24
C ASN A 562 -2.10 15.64 -11.51
N VAL A 563 -1.47 16.82 -11.56
CA VAL A 563 -0.88 17.33 -12.80
C VAL A 563 0.50 16.73 -13.11
N GLY A 564 1.31 16.39 -12.10
CA GLY A 564 2.66 15.84 -12.30
C GLY A 564 3.54 16.63 -13.28
N THR A 565 3.80 16.06 -14.46
CA THR A 565 4.59 16.68 -15.54
C THR A 565 3.77 17.51 -16.54
N PHE A 566 2.44 17.47 -16.47
CA PHE A 566 1.53 18.03 -17.47
C PHE A 566 1.25 19.52 -17.22
N ARG A 567 0.40 20.18 -18.04
CA ARG A 567 0.14 21.63 -17.90
C ARG A 567 -1.00 21.97 -16.94
N GLY A 568 -1.87 21.02 -16.61
CA GLY A 568 -2.99 21.22 -15.70
C GLY A 568 -4.04 22.18 -16.24
N ALA A 569 -4.32 23.25 -15.50
CA ALA A 569 -5.27 24.31 -15.84
C ALA A 569 -4.56 25.61 -16.29
N GLY A 570 -3.71 25.54 -17.32
CA GLY A 570 -3.03 26.71 -17.88
C GLY A 570 -1.57 26.89 -17.49
N GLY A 571 -0.87 25.82 -17.12
CA GLY A 571 0.59 25.80 -17.03
C GLY A 571 1.25 26.04 -18.40
N LEU A 572 2.51 26.51 -18.40
CA LEU A 572 3.18 26.97 -19.61
C LEU A 572 4.37 26.09 -20.03
N GLY A 573 4.80 26.27 -21.28
CA GLY A 573 6.12 25.88 -21.79
C GLY A 573 6.43 26.64 -23.09
N VAL A 574 7.61 26.44 -23.66
CA VAL A 574 7.95 26.95 -25.00
C VAL A 574 7.80 25.82 -26.02
N TRP A 575 7.06 26.06 -27.08
CA TRP A 575 6.91 25.14 -28.20
C TRP A 575 7.99 25.43 -29.25
N ASP A 576 8.88 24.47 -29.48
CA ASP A 576 9.92 24.55 -30.52
C ASP A 576 10.09 23.20 -31.20
N SER A 577 10.17 23.22 -32.54
CA SER A 577 10.39 22.04 -33.38
C SER A 577 9.45 20.84 -33.09
N GLY A 578 8.16 21.11 -32.82
CA GLY A 578 7.15 20.08 -32.53
C GLY A 578 7.21 19.51 -31.11
N LYS A 579 8.00 20.11 -30.20
CA LYS A 579 8.16 19.66 -28.82
C LYS A 579 7.86 20.79 -27.83
N LEU A 580 7.22 20.43 -26.73
CA LEU A 580 7.03 21.31 -25.56
C LEU A 580 8.27 21.26 -24.64
N TRP A 581 8.84 22.42 -24.35
CA TRP A 581 9.99 22.60 -23.46
C TRP A 581 9.53 23.37 -22.21
N VAL A 582 9.42 22.65 -21.09
CA VAL A 582 8.82 23.16 -19.84
C VAL A 582 9.88 23.55 -18.82
N SER A 583 9.54 24.51 -17.97
CA SER A 583 10.30 24.82 -16.77
C SER A 583 10.13 23.74 -15.69
N ARG A 584 11.10 23.70 -14.77
CA ARG A 584 10.97 23.10 -13.44
C ARG A 584 9.98 23.89 -12.57
N ASN A 585 9.89 23.58 -11.28
CA ASN A 585 9.06 24.36 -10.38
C ASN A 585 9.68 25.76 -10.19
N TRP A 586 8.96 26.64 -9.50
CA TRP A 586 9.44 28.01 -9.31
C TRP A 586 10.68 28.01 -8.39
N LYS A 587 11.58 28.97 -8.61
CA LYS A 587 12.82 29.16 -7.82
C LYS A 587 12.62 30.12 -6.66
N SER A 588 11.83 31.17 -6.87
CA SER A 588 11.51 32.16 -5.84
C SER A 588 10.06 32.63 -5.98
N TYR A 589 9.48 33.09 -4.87
CA TYR A 589 8.13 33.63 -4.83
C TYR A 589 8.05 34.90 -3.99
N LYS A 590 6.99 35.68 -4.20
CA LYS A 590 6.60 36.82 -3.37
C LYS A 590 5.08 36.91 -3.33
N ILE A 591 4.48 36.76 -2.14
CA ILE A 591 3.07 37.11 -1.94
C ILE A 591 2.94 38.63 -2.07
N LEU A 592 2.00 39.07 -2.90
CA LEU A 592 1.71 40.49 -3.17
C LEU A 592 0.46 40.97 -2.42
N LYS A 593 -0.55 40.10 -2.29
CA LYS A 593 -1.79 40.39 -1.57
C LYS A 593 -2.48 39.10 -1.11
N ASP A 594 -2.85 39.05 0.16
CA ASP A 594 -3.63 37.95 0.77
C ASP A 594 -5.05 38.43 1.13
N GLY A 595 -5.85 38.83 0.14
CA GLY A 595 -7.25 39.17 0.34
C GLY A 595 -7.52 40.50 1.09
N PRO A 596 -8.78 40.70 1.55
CA PRO A 596 -9.91 39.80 1.35
C PRO A 596 -10.46 39.81 -0.08
N ASP A 597 -10.21 40.87 -0.86
CA ASP A 597 -10.79 41.13 -2.18
C ASP A 597 -9.99 40.53 -3.35
N ALA A 598 -8.69 40.26 -3.18
CA ALA A 598 -7.90 39.54 -4.18
C ALA A 598 -6.71 38.79 -3.57
N ALA A 599 -6.44 37.59 -4.07
CA ALA A 599 -5.23 36.83 -3.84
C ALA A 599 -4.24 37.14 -4.97
N SER A 600 -3.01 37.52 -4.64
CA SER A 600 -1.99 37.78 -5.66
C SER A 600 -0.58 37.47 -5.18
N PHE A 601 0.20 36.89 -6.06
CA PHE A 601 1.60 36.54 -5.82
C PHE A 601 2.38 36.52 -7.13
N LYS A 602 3.70 36.67 -7.02
CA LYS A 602 4.65 36.52 -8.12
C LYS A 602 5.53 35.29 -7.87
N VAL A 603 5.90 34.58 -8.92
CA VAL A 603 6.98 33.59 -8.91
C VAL A 603 7.99 33.87 -10.03
N ASP A 604 9.22 33.42 -9.85
CA ASP A 604 10.27 33.42 -10.87
C ASP A 604 10.78 31.99 -11.08
N TYR A 605 10.88 31.56 -12.34
CA TYR A 605 11.40 30.25 -12.74
C TYR A 605 12.87 30.34 -13.14
N ALA A 606 13.66 29.33 -12.76
CA ALA A 606 15.06 29.24 -13.15
C ALA A 606 15.23 29.06 -14.67
N PRO A 607 16.34 29.50 -15.29
CA PRO A 607 16.55 29.31 -16.72
C PRO A 607 16.57 27.85 -17.15
N TRP A 608 15.82 27.52 -18.20
CA TRP A 608 15.77 26.19 -18.81
C TRP A 608 16.10 26.23 -20.30
N GLN A 609 16.50 25.08 -20.84
CA GLN A 609 16.90 24.92 -22.23
C GLN A 609 15.67 24.66 -23.13
N VAL A 610 15.60 25.37 -24.25
CA VAL A 610 14.64 25.16 -25.34
C VAL A 610 15.43 24.84 -26.59
N GLY A 611 15.13 23.72 -27.26
CA GLY A 611 15.93 23.21 -28.38
C GLY A 611 17.31 22.71 -27.96
N ALA A 612 17.94 21.86 -28.77
CA ALA A 612 19.29 21.37 -28.47
C ALA A 612 20.34 22.51 -28.60
N PRO A 613 21.29 22.67 -27.66
CA PRO A 613 22.19 23.84 -27.59
C PRO A 613 22.95 24.17 -28.88
N GLU A 614 23.38 23.12 -29.59
CA GLU A 614 24.13 23.13 -30.85
C GLU A 614 23.30 23.55 -32.08
N THR A 615 21.98 23.69 -31.94
CA THR A 615 21.11 24.13 -33.05
C THR A 615 21.05 25.66 -33.17
N LYS A 616 20.71 26.14 -34.37
CA LYS A 616 20.48 27.57 -34.62
C LYS A 616 19.37 28.17 -33.74
N ASN A 617 18.40 27.36 -33.32
CA ASN A 617 17.26 27.81 -32.51
C ASN A 617 17.47 27.64 -31.00
N GLY A 618 18.35 26.72 -30.58
CA GLY A 618 18.59 26.37 -29.18
C GLY A 618 18.91 27.59 -28.30
N ARG A 619 18.18 27.78 -27.21
CA ARG A 619 18.26 28.98 -26.34
C ARG A 619 17.92 28.65 -24.90
N LYS A 620 18.44 29.46 -23.97
CA LYS A 620 17.96 29.46 -22.58
C LYS A 620 16.90 30.51 -22.41
N VAL A 621 15.78 30.11 -21.81
CA VAL A 621 14.68 31.01 -21.44
C VAL A 621 14.43 30.94 -19.94
N TRP A 622 13.92 32.03 -19.38
CA TRP A 622 13.43 32.07 -18.00
C TRP A 622 12.17 32.91 -17.94
N GLU A 623 11.39 32.74 -16.88
CA GLU A 623 10.06 33.35 -16.76
C GLU A 623 9.90 33.99 -15.38
N SER A 624 9.23 35.15 -15.36
CA SER A 624 8.55 35.61 -14.15
C SER A 624 7.04 35.68 -14.38
N ARG A 625 6.24 35.11 -13.48
CA ARG A 625 4.78 35.06 -13.60
C ARG A 625 4.10 35.67 -12.36
N THR A 626 3.14 36.55 -12.59
CA THR A 626 2.28 37.11 -11.54
C THR A 626 0.87 36.56 -11.69
N PHE A 627 0.31 36.05 -10.60
CA PHE A 627 -1.04 35.53 -10.49
C PHE A 627 -1.91 36.54 -9.74
N THR A 628 -3.15 36.74 -10.17
CA THR A 628 -4.14 37.58 -9.46
C THR A 628 -5.53 36.96 -9.59
N LEU A 629 -6.13 36.57 -8.46
CA LEU A 629 -7.49 36.03 -8.36
C LEU A 629 -8.33 36.97 -7.47
N PRO A 630 -9.14 37.86 -8.05
CA PRO A 630 -10.14 38.65 -7.31
C PRO A 630 -11.28 37.77 -6.77
N THR A 631 -11.99 38.20 -5.74
CA THR A 631 -13.27 37.59 -5.33
C THR A 631 -14.36 37.76 -6.40
N GLY A 632 -15.35 36.86 -6.43
CA GLY A 632 -16.52 36.91 -7.32
C GLY A 632 -16.30 36.34 -8.73
N THR A 633 -15.10 35.88 -9.07
CA THR A 633 -14.77 35.32 -10.39
C THR A 633 -14.11 33.94 -10.30
N ASN A 634 -14.31 33.10 -11.31
CA ASN A 634 -13.60 31.82 -11.45
C ASN A 634 -12.26 31.96 -12.18
N PHE A 635 -11.88 33.17 -12.59
CA PHE A 635 -10.67 33.42 -13.37
C PHE A 635 -9.51 34.01 -12.58
N THR A 636 -8.39 33.30 -12.57
CA THR A 636 -7.09 33.87 -12.21
C THR A 636 -6.52 34.56 -13.45
N ARG A 637 -6.16 35.84 -13.31
CA ARG A 637 -5.38 36.59 -14.30
C ARG A 637 -3.89 36.27 -14.12
N LEU A 638 -3.21 35.91 -15.19
CA LEU A 638 -1.79 35.62 -15.21
C LEU A 638 -1.07 36.63 -16.13
N VAL A 639 -0.04 37.27 -15.59
CA VAL A 639 0.90 38.09 -16.35
C VAL A 639 2.24 37.36 -16.37
N SER A 640 2.66 36.92 -17.54
CA SER A 640 3.94 36.23 -17.71
C SER A 640 4.89 37.10 -18.54
N THR A 641 6.16 37.12 -18.14
CA THR A 641 7.24 37.74 -18.91
C THR A 641 8.34 36.71 -19.10
N PHE A 642 8.47 36.23 -20.34
CA PHE A 642 9.60 35.40 -20.74
C PHE A 642 10.81 36.26 -21.08
N GLN A 643 11.98 35.73 -20.77
CA GLN A 643 13.27 36.28 -21.14
C GLN A 643 14.05 35.19 -21.90
N SER A 644 15.04 35.59 -22.69
CA SER A 644 15.76 34.71 -23.60
C SER A 644 17.19 35.19 -23.79
N ASP A 645 18.17 34.28 -23.80
CA ASP A 645 19.57 34.58 -24.11
C ASP A 645 19.81 34.89 -25.60
N ARG A 646 18.87 34.50 -26.48
CA ARG A 646 18.86 34.84 -27.92
C ARG A 646 17.70 35.77 -28.29
N LYS A 647 17.91 36.61 -29.31
CA LYS A 647 16.89 37.50 -29.90
C LYS A 647 15.83 36.72 -30.68
N GLY A 648 14.71 37.38 -30.98
CA GLY A 648 13.59 36.83 -31.76
C GLY A 648 12.47 36.23 -30.88
N PRO A 649 11.24 36.15 -31.40
CA PRO A 649 10.06 35.75 -30.65
C PRO A 649 10.11 34.29 -30.20
N LEU A 650 9.29 33.96 -29.21
CA LEU A 650 9.01 32.61 -28.72
C LEU A 650 7.57 32.22 -29.08
N THR A 651 7.34 30.94 -29.28
CA THR A 651 6.00 30.35 -29.28
C THR A 651 5.76 29.76 -27.89
N VAL A 652 4.99 30.44 -27.04
CA VAL A 652 4.64 29.98 -25.69
C VAL A 652 3.37 29.15 -25.77
N ALA A 653 3.39 27.94 -25.23
CA ALA A 653 2.22 27.07 -25.16
C ALA A 653 1.54 27.22 -23.78
N VAL A 654 0.25 27.55 -23.78
CA VAL A 654 -0.63 27.51 -22.60
C VAL A 654 -1.44 26.21 -22.66
N GLY A 655 -1.30 25.33 -21.65
CA GLY A 655 -1.85 23.97 -21.76
C GLY A 655 -3.01 23.63 -20.83
N ILE A 656 -3.93 22.80 -21.33
CA ILE A 656 -4.95 22.07 -20.57
C ILE A 656 -4.61 20.58 -20.62
N THR A 657 -4.48 19.93 -19.46
CA THR A 657 -4.28 18.47 -19.40
C THR A 657 -5.56 17.71 -19.73
N LYS A 658 -5.47 16.73 -20.63
CA LYS A 658 -6.62 16.01 -21.20
C LYS A 658 -7.33 15.07 -20.23
N LYS A 659 -6.58 14.49 -19.30
CA LYS A 659 -6.95 13.33 -18.48
C LYS A 659 -6.61 13.56 -17.01
N PRO A 660 -7.23 14.55 -16.35
CA PRO A 660 -6.90 14.90 -14.96
C PRO A 660 -7.33 13.82 -13.95
N THR A 661 -8.39 13.09 -14.26
CA THR A 661 -8.95 11.99 -13.44
C THR A 661 -9.37 10.78 -14.28
N ALA A 662 -9.96 11.01 -15.45
CA ALA A 662 -10.51 9.97 -16.31
C ALA A 662 -9.46 9.29 -17.23
N LYS A 663 -9.67 8.01 -17.57
CA LYS A 663 -8.84 7.28 -18.55
C LYS A 663 -9.03 7.77 -19.99
N SER A 664 -10.18 8.37 -20.28
CA SER A 664 -10.56 8.98 -21.56
C SER A 664 -10.41 10.50 -21.48
N PRO A 665 -10.06 11.17 -22.59
CA PRO A 665 -9.95 12.64 -22.59
C PRO A 665 -11.33 13.30 -22.51
N GLY A 666 -11.40 14.46 -21.85
CA GLY A 666 -12.55 15.37 -21.94
C GLY A 666 -12.69 16.05 -23.31
N THR A 667 -13.75 16.84 -23.47
CA THR A 667 -14.04 17.61 -24.70
C THR A 667 -13.37 18.98 -24.64
N LEU A 668 -12.74 19.42 -25.74
CA LEU A 668 -12.19 20.77 -25.91
C LEU A 668 -12.99 21.52 -27.00
N ASP A 669 -13.37 22.75 -26.72
CA ASP A 669 -14.02 23.66 -27.67
C ASP A 669 -13.17 24.94 -27.81
N VAL A 670 -12.98 25.41 -29.05
CA VAL A 670 -11.99 26.44 -29.39
C VAL A 670 -12.61 27.51 -30.27
N ASP A 671 -12.76 28.71 -29.72
CA ASP A 671 -13.09 29.93 -30.46
C ASP A 671 -11.81 30.78 -30.58
N LYS A 672 -11.00 30.49 -31.61
CA LYS A 672 -9.77 31.24 -31.91
C LYS A 672 -10.03 32.73 -32.18
N ALA A 673 -11.22 33.10 -32.67
CA ALA A 673 -11.56 34.48 -33.02
C ALA A 673 -11.79 35.35 -31.77
N LYS A 674 -12.37 34.77 -30.70
CA LYS A 674 -12.49 35.42 -29.39
C LYS A 674 -11.36 35.12 -28.42
N GLY A 675 -10.47 34.19 -28.76
CA GLY A 675 -9.40 33.72 -27.87
C GLY A 675 -9.94 32.97 -26.65
N VAL A 676 -11.07 32.27 -26.83
CA VAL A 676 -11.75 31.50 -25.81
C VAL A 676 -11.53 30.02 -26.08
N ILE A 677 -11.00 29.30 -25.09
CA ILE A 677 -10.83 27.85 -25.14
C ILE A 677 -11.51 27.28 -23.90
N THR A 678 -12.51 26.42 -24.08
CA THR A 678 -13.21 25.72 -22.99
C THR A 678 -12.88 24.24 -23.03
N PHE A 679 -12.80 23.64 -21.85
CA PHE A 679 -12.66 22.20 -21.67
C PHE A 679 -13.72 21.72 -20.69
N TRP A 680 -14.31 20.56 -20.98
CA TRP A 680 -15.23 19.88 -20.09
C TRP A 680 -14.82 18.42 -19.96
N ASP A 681 -14.47 18.00 -18.76
CA ASP A 681 -13.96 16.66 -18.48
C ASP A 681 -15.02 15.57 -18.67
N VAL A 682 -14.60 14.31 -18.66
CA VAL A 682 -15.52 13.17 -18.54
C VAL A 682 -16.02 13.11 -17.10
N THR A 683 -17.34 12.97 -16.90
CA THR A 683 -17.94 12.83 -15.57
C THR A 683 -17.40 11.60 -14.84
N ASP A 684 -16.71 11.84 -13.72
CA ASP A 684 -16.37 10.82 -12.73
C ASP A 684 -17.60 10.55 -11.84
N PRO A 685 -18.02 9.28 -11.63
CA PRO A 685 -19.23 8.97 -10.89
C PRO A 685 -19.14 9.27 -9.38
N ASP A 686 -17.93 9.28 -8.80
CA ASP A 686 -17.72 9.56 -7.38
C ASP A 686 -17.35 11.05 -7.14
N LYS A 687 -16.72 11.73 -8.12
CA LYS A 687 -16.21 13.11 -8.01
C LYS A 687 -16.95 14.19 -8.81
N GLY A 688 -17.77 13.84 -9.80
CA GLY A 688 -18.37 14.81 -10.73
C GLY A 688 -17.46 15.19 -11.89
N THR A 689 -17.57 16.41 -12.38
CA THR A 689 -16.91 16.89 -13.62
C THR A 689 -16.27 18.26 -13.44
N MET A 690 -15.03 18.42 -13.90
CA MET A 690 -14.37 19.72 -13.98
C MET A 690 -14.55 20.36 -15.37
N GLY A 691 -14.96 21.61 -15.40
CA GLY A 691 -14.81 22.53 -16.52
C GLY A 691 -13.59 23.42 -16.33
N LEU A 692 -12.80 23.62 -17.39
CA LEU A 692 -11.72 24.60 -17.43
C LEU A 692 -11.95 25.61 -18.56
N ALA A 693 -11.29 26.75 -18.49
CA ALA A 693 -11.21 27.71 -19.58
C ALA A 693 -9.87 28.43 -19.61
N LEU A 694 -9.39 28.74 -20.82
CA LEU A 694 -8.33 29.70 -21.07
C LEU A 694 -8.90 30.87 -21.88
N LEU A 695 -8.56 32.08 -21.46
CA LEU A 695 -8.79 33.31 -22.22
C LEU A 695 -7.43 33.90 -22.59
N VAL A 696 -7.17 34.06 -23.88
CA VAL A 696 -5.89 34.55 -24.43
C VAL A 696 -6.16 35.69 -25.43
N ASP A 697 -5.15 36.54 -25.67
CA ASP A 697 -5.24 37.55 -26.73
C ASP A 697 -5.38 36.86 -28.10
N PRO A 698 -6.49 37.06 -28.84
CA PRO A 698 -6.69 36.44 -30.16
C PRO A 698 -5.58 36.81 -31.16
N GLY A 699 -5.02 38.03 -31.04
CA GLY A 699 -3.93 38.50 -31.89
C GLY A 699 -2.57 37.84 -31.61
N GLN A 700 -2.44 37.11 -30.49
CA GLN A 700 -1.25 36.33 -30.17
C GLN A 700 -1.34 34.87 -30.61
N ILE A 701 -2.52 34.34 -30.94
CA ILE A 701 -2.70 32.92 -31.27
C ILE A 701 -1.96 32.58 -32.58
N VAL A 702 -1.02 31.63 -32.47
CA VAL A 702 -0.35 30.99 -33.59
C VAL A 702 -1.16 29.77 -34.03
N ASP A 703 -1.47 28.87 -33.09
CA ASP A 703 -2.28 27.69 -33.35
C ASP A 703 -2.84 27.08 -32.05
N VAL A 704 -3.61 25.99 -32.16
CA VAL A 704 -3.94 25.09 -31.05
C VAL A 704 -3.51 23.69 -31.48
N VAL A 705 -2.63 23.06 -30.71
CA VAL A 705 -2.04 21.75 -31.02
C VAL A 705 -2.29 20.75 -29.89
N GLU A 706 -2.03 19.48 -30.18
CA GLU A 706 -2.28 18.36 -29.28
C GLU A 706 -0.97 17.60 -29.02
N THR A 707 -0.68 17.27 -27.75
CA THR A 707 0.32 16.26 -27.35
C THR A 707 -0.40 15.06 -26.77
N ASP A 708 0.27 13.96 -26.42
CA ASP A 708 -0.40 12.81 -25.78
C ASP A 708 -1.15 13.18 -24.48
N SER A 709 -0.60 14.15 -23.73
CA SER A 709 -1.07 14.56 -22.40
C SER A 709 -1.94 15.82 -22.35
N ASP A 710 -1.71 16.78 -23.26
CA ASP A 710 -2.23 18.14 -23.14
C ASP A 710 -2.79 18.67 -24.48
N TRP A 711 -3.79 19.54 -24.37
CA TRP A 711 -4.18 20.50 -25.40
C TRP A 711 -3.38 21.78 -25.19
N LEU A 712 -2.75 22.32 -26.23
CA LEU A 712 -1.83 23.47 -26.14
C LEU A 712 -2.27 24.62 -27.03
N VAL A 713 -2.57 25.76 -26.43
CA VAL A 713 -2.80 27.04 -27.14
C VAL A 713 -1.45 27.70 -27.35
N LEU A 714 -1.02 27.84 -28.61
CA LEU A 714 0.27 28.40 -28.97
C LEU A 714 0.15 29.91 -29.16
N LEU A 715 0.92 30.69 -28.41
CA LEU A 715 0.94 32.15 -28.41
C LEU A 715 2.30 32.69 -28.87
N LYS A 716 2.30 33.71 -29.73
CA LYS A 716 3.51 34.43 -30.13
C LYS A 716 3.85 35.49 -29.08
N VAL A 717 5.01 35.33 -28.42
CA VAL A 717 5.47 36.21 -27.33
C VAL A 717 6.85 36.76 -27.65
N ASP A 718 7.04 38.07 -27.49
CA ASP A 718 8.37 38.69 -27.58
C ASP A 718 9.08 38.62 -26.22
N PRO A 719 10.29 38.07 -26.12
CA PRO A 719 11.10 38.14 -24.91
C PRO A 719 11.25 39.58 -24.38
N GLY A 720 11.14 39.74 -23.07
CA GLY A 720 11.20 41.02 -22.38
C GLY A 720 9.87 41.78 -22.31
N LYS A 721 8.84 41.38 -23.08
CA LYS A 721 7.49 41.97 -22.99
C LYS A 721 6.56 41.08 -22.14
N PRO A 722 5.79 41.65 -21.21
CA PRO A 722 4.73 40.91 -20.54
C PRO A 722 3.58 40.60 -21.50
N PHE A 723 3.06 39.38 -21.42
CA PHE A 723 1.77 39.01 -22.02
C PHE A 723 0.80 38.56 -20.92
N VAL A 724 -0.49 38.56 -21.25
CA VAL A 724 -1.57 38.30 -20.30
C VAL A 724 -2.45 37.18 -20.84
N TYR A 725 -2.80 36.25 -19.95
CA TYR A 725 -3.86 35.28 -20.18
C TYR A 725 -4.63 35.08 -18.88
N TYR A 726 -5.80 34.46 -18.98
CA TYR A 726 -6.58 34.04 -17.83
C TYR A 726 -6.78 32.54 -17.90
N MET A 727 -6.73 31.88 -16.75
CA MET A 727 -7.26 30.53 -16.60
C MET A 727 -8.41 30.56 -15.61
N GLY A 728 -9.38 29.68 -15.78
CA GLY A 728 -10.46 29.49 -14.83
C GLY A 728 -10.90 28.05 -14.75
N ALA A 729 -11.51 27.71 -13.62
CA ALA A 729 -12.05 26.38 -13.34
C ALA A 729 -13.44 26.47 -12.70
N ALA A 730 -14.27 25.47 -12.99
CA ALA A 730 -15.61 25.28 -12.45
C ALA A 730 -15.87 23.79 -12.24
N TRP A 731 -16.56 23.44 -11.17
CA TRP A 731 -16.85 22.05 -10.82
C TRP A 731 -18.36 21.84 -10.73
N ASP A 732 -18.89 20.79 -11.37
CA ASP A 732 -20.33 20.56 -11.47
C ASP A 732 -21.03 20.35 -10.11
N LYS A 733 -20.28 19.88 -9.09
CA LYS A 733 -20.72 19.76 -7.69
C LYS A 733 -20.38 20.98 -6.82
N GLY A 734 -19.87 22.05 -7.44
CA GLY A 734 -19.66 23.34 -6.78
C GLY A 734 -20.97 24.12 -6.57
N LEU A 735 -20.86 25.41 -6.24
CA LEU A 735 -22.02 26.27 -5.94
C LEU A 735 -22.54 27.08 -7.14
N ASP A 736 -21.85 27.05 -8.28
CA ASP A 736 -21.98 28.07 -9.34
C ASP A 736 -22.38 27.55 -10.72
N PHE A 737 -21.97 26.33 -11.06
CA PHE A 737 -22.11 25.74 -12.40
C PHE A 737 -22.35 24.24 -12.24
N HIS A 738 -23.31 23.70 -12.98
CA HIS A 738 -23.74 22.30 -12.88
C HIS A 738 -23.76 21.58 -14.24
N SER A 739 -23.46 22.31 -15.33
CA SER A 739 -23.39 21.77 -16.68
C SER A 739 -22.35 22.48 -17.55
N LYS A 740 -21.92 21.80 -18.61
CA LYS A 740 -21.04 22.36 -19.66
C LYS A 740 -21.60 23.69 -20.20
N ALA A 741 -22.90 23.73 -20.49
CA ALA A 741 -23.56 24.89 -21.09
C ALA A 741 -23.55 26.12 -20.16
N GLU A 742 -23.75 25.95 -18.85
CA GLU A 742 -23.66 27.04 -17.87
C GLU A 742 -22.24 27.59 -17.76
N TRP A 743 -21.24 26.70 -17.72
CA TRP A 743 -19.83 27.10 -17.71
C TRP A 743 -19.48 27.88 -18.98
N GLU A 744 -19.80 27.34 -20.15
CA GLU A 744 -19.52 27.97 -21.43
C GLU A 744 -20.23 29.32 -21.60
N ALA A 745 -21.49 29.44 -21.16
CA ALA A 745 -22.20 30.72 -21.16
C ALA A 745 -21.50 31.77 -20.27
N TYR A 746 -21.01 31.38 -19.10
CA TYR A 746 -20.24 32.27 -18.21
C TYR A 746 -18.88 32.65 -18.81
N VAL A 747 -18.17 31.70 -19.42
CA VAL A 747 -16.87 31.95 -20.09
C VAL A 747 -17.05 32.91 -21.27
N GLN A 748 -18.05 32.67 -22.13
CA GLN A 748 -18.34 33.51 -23.30
C GLN A 748 -18.85 34.92 -22.93
N ALA A 749 -19.39 35.11 -21.72
CA ALA A 749 -19.78 36.42 -21.21
C ALA A 749 -18.59 37.27 -20.67
N GLN A 750 -17.40 36.68 -20.49
CA GLN A 750 -16.24 37.40 -19.98
C GLN A 750 -15.71 38.45 -20.98
N LYS A 751 -15.19 39.55 -20.44
CA LYS A 751 -14.54 40.62 -21.20
C LYS A 751 -13.13 40.87 -20.66
N PRO A 752 -12.19 39.92 -20.88
CA PRO A 752 -10.84 39.99 -20.34
C PRO A 752 -10.06 41.18 -20.89
N SER A 753 -9.14 41.73 -20.09
CA SER A 753 -8.19 42.74 -20.55
C SER A 753 -6.80 42.13 -20.66
N PHE A 754 -6.32 41.99 -21.90
CA PHE A 754 -4.99 41.46 -22.20
C PHE A 754 -3.88 42.53 -22.12
N ALA A 755 -4.24 43.78 -21.83
CA ALA A 755 -3.25 44.82 -21.57
C ALA A 755 -2.46 44.48 -20.28
N PRO A 756 -1.12 44.39 -20.30
CA PRO A 756 -0.34 44.35 -19.08
C PRO A 756 -0.57 45.64 -18.29
N ALA A 757 -0.58 45.55 -16.96
CA ALA A 757 -0.74 46.73 -16.12
C ALA A 757 0.47 47.67 -16.34
N LYS A 758 0.20 48.98 -16.39
CA LYS A 758 1.23 50.03 -16.55
C LYS A 758 2.08 50.18 -15.30
#